data_AF-A2EHB7-F1
#
_entry.id   AF-A2EHB7-F1
#
_cell.length_a   1.000
_cell.length_b   1.000
_cell.length_c   1.000
_cell.angle_alpha   90.00
_cell.angle_beta   90.00
_cell.angle_gamma   90.00
#
_symmetry.space_group_name_H-M   'P 1'
#
loop_
_entity.id
_entity.type
_entity.pdbx_description
1 polymer ?
#
loop_
_entity_poly.entity_id
_entity_poly.type
_entity_poly.pdbx_seq_one_letter_code
_entity_poly.pdbx_strand_id
1 'polypeptide(L)'
;MSRQYAAIPIHLPFEMTNVCAMTQHSDSLFVAFKDGRIISIPLKIDSKTNVFLGESTSLLVKTPDFEIADIKSFADRILVHIKNKSGVSGPLIAINTRGEVIHVDDNTDCFSPNSFSSSKTLAVVSDKRLMIKELKQTQKFEQTFSREFSEPPLSVALSYPKVCLVSHSKLMILDIQNPSNFLEIKAISTSHPYAMTRDSVNFFSYAGNTAMTFDSKFDSNAEPILFESPCTDHTRCGQFIGSLSENQIVIYDFKHHKGTIPNKNYKRVASFDSSILTCSDNDVFILKDFTEAYEHVLTGSIDTAILALPNQSIDSISSLFEMIWNNNKHIEALSLLTMKEFEDCIVDAFRLFEFLVFSPEIPKSGRLSSAEITKDEKISQVFVDTLFQIRSGLSDEVKAYVDTAIVETLSYLNNSKKLCDFFDENPVVITESLDKFFEKNNGVPFAVYLSYQGKHSEAVQILKESSSLDVAARIISKKAIDWEFVEKNVPWLFERAPEQACLVLASDIIDISRARAYVVSKYPLFYMRFLMCALKHKDIISRKMFINELTTGLVKLLTNIKKPDFDRKEASWLNCVIQNKETNLDVMEKEISDDLIELLRTFHDEVEIQNLMTHVSKIDIPRVQVEIYTAAGYLSEALNIVWSEGIEKCVTFCQKYEIPQKAFSCLFKIMKERSSNAAKDITAILKENIEIVDVADAMAQIGGETDLNDVIEFVASLYKDITTERRSKEIAAAFAENRAKESDYQRVVLESGHVSLGGDQVCAGCGKTLGCQYVVRTPNGLLYHYKCLTIQK
;
A
#
# COMPACT_ATOMS: atom_id res chain seq x y z
N MET A 1 -16.34 -10.48 -18.85
CA MET A 1 -15.86 -9.65 -17.73
C MET A 1 -16.53 -8.30 -17.81
N SER A 2 -16.92 -7.72 -16.66
CA SER A 2 -17.43 -6.34 -16.62
C SER A 2 -16.26 -5.39 -16.82
N ARG A 3 -16.34 -4.50 -17.81
CA ARG A 3 -15.27 -3.55 -18.09
C ARG A 3 -15.19 -2.49 -16.99
N GLN A 4 -13.98 -2.15 -16.57
CA GLN A 4 -13.71 -1.12 -15.57
C GLN A 4 -13.36 0.19 -16.27
N TYR A 5 -14.05 1.26 -15.90
CA TYR A 5 -13.81 2.58 -16.46
C TYR A 5 -13.41 3.56 -15.37
N ALA A 6 -12.48 4.45 -15.69
CA ALA A 6 -12.04 5.54 -14.82
C ALA A 6 -12.36 6.89 -15.45
N ALA A 7 -12.55 7.90 -14.59
CA ALA A 7 -12.76 9.29 -14.99
C ALA A 7 -11.46 10.07 -14.77
N ILE A 8 -10.83 10.52 -15.86
CA ILE A 8 -9.58 11.27 -15.85
C ILE A 8 -9.90 12.77 -15.91
N PRO A 9 -9.49 13.59 -14.94
CA PRO A 9 -9.81 15.02 -14.92
C PRO A 9 -9.19 15.76 -16.10
N ILE A 10 -9.91 16.76 -16.60
CA ILE A 10 -9.44 17.76 -17.57
C ILE A 10 -9.29 19.09 -16.85
N HIS A 11 -8.05 19.54 -16.68
CA HIS A 11 -7.75 20.84 -16.06
C HIS A 11 -8.07 21.99 -17.00
N LEU A 12 -9.27 22.56 -16.88
CA LEU A 12 -9.71 23.71 -17.68
C LEU A 12 -9.10 25.03 -17.15
N PRO A 13 -8.85 26.03 -18.01
CA PRO A 13 -8.15 27.26 -17.63
C PRO A 13 -9.05 28.27 -16.89
N PHE A 14 -10.17 27.83 -16.32
CA PHE A 14 -11.14 28.65 -15.60
C PHE A 14 -11.91 27.81 -14.59
N GLU A 15 -12.41 28.45 -13.53
CA GLU A 15 -13.27 27.79 -12.55
C GLU A 15 -14.66 27.50 -13.16
N MET A 16 -15.08 26.25 -13.07
CA MET A 16 -16.43 25.84 -13.44
C MET A 16 -17.34 25.98 -12.23
N THR A 17 -18.54 26.50 -12.45
CA THR A 17 -19.58 26.55 -11.43
C THR A 17 -20.94 26.32 -12.07
N ASN A 18 -21.64 25.26 -11.64
CA ASN A 18 -23.00 24.93 -12.08
C ASN A 18 -23.14 24.70 -13.59
N VAL A 19 -22.48 23.66 -14.10
CA VAL A 19 -22.61 23.25 -15.50
C VAL A 19 -24.05 22.84 -15.80
N CYS A 20 -24.60 23.45 -16.84
CA CYS A 20 -25.92 23.13 -17.36
C CYS A 20 -25.89 22.20 -18.54
N ALA A 21 -24.96 22.31 -19.49
CA ALA A 21 -24.97 21.48 -20.68
C ALA A 21 -23.59 21.46 -21.35
N MET A 22 -23.29 20.41 -22.10
CA MET A 22 -22.03 20.23 -22.81
C MET A 22 -22.24 19.63 -24.19
N THR A 23 -21.53 20.13 -25.20
CA THR A 23 -21.55 19.55 -26.55
C THR A 23 -20.26 19.82 -27.29
N GLN A 24 -19.87 18.90 -28.16
CA GLN A 24 -18.81 19.16 -29.14
C GLN A 24 -19.39 19.90 -30.35
N HIS A 25 -18.66 20.91 -30.83
CA HIS A 25 -18.90 21.48 -32.14
C HIS A 25 -17.59 21.82 -32.82
N SER A 26 -17.39 21.25 -34.01
CA SER A 26 -16.08 21.26 -34.67
C SER A 26 -15.01 20.75 -33.69
N ASP A 27 -13.89 21.47 -33.58
CA ASP A 27 -12.73 21.07 -32.78
C ASP A 27 -12.79 21.66 -31.35
N SER A 28 -13.99 22.05 -30.89
CA SER A 28 -14.16 22.75 -29.62
C SER A 28 -15.26 22.14 -28.75
N LEU A 29 -14.98 22.07 -27.45
CA LEU A 29 -15.94 21.71 -26.42
C LEU A 29 -16.67 22.98 -25.99
N PHE A 30 -17.99 22.97 -26.08
CA PHE A 30 -18.84 24.03 -25.56
C PHE A 30 -19.42 23.59 -24.23
N VAL A 31 -19.24 24.42 -23.20
CA VAL A 31 -19.75 24.20 -21.84
C VAL A 31 -20.65 25.37 -21.48
N ALA A 32 -21.91 25.10 -21.17
CA ALA A 32 -22.91 26.08 -20.75
C ALA A 32 -23.11 26.05 -19.23
N PHE A 33 -23.33 27.22 -18.64
CA PHE A 33 -23.48 27.42 -17.20
C PHE A 33 -24.87 27.99 -16.86
N LYS A 34 -25.32 27.80 -15.61
CA LYS A 34 -26.62 28.32 -15.12
C LYS A 34 -26.77 29.84 -15.23
N ASP A 35 -25.66 30.57 -15.21
CA ASP A 35 -25.65 32.04 -15.32
C ASP A 35 -25.76 32.56 -16.77
N GLY A 36 -25.96 31.67 -17.75
CA GLY A 36 -26.12 32.02 -19.16
C GLY A 36 -24.80 32.18 -19.92
N ARG A 37 -23.65 31.93 -19.28
CA ARG A 37 -22.36 31.85 -19.99
C ARG A 37 -22.25 30.55 -20.77
N ILE A 38 -21.69 30.63 -21.97
CA ILE A 38 -21.23 29.50 -22.76
C ILE A 38 -19.75 29.72 -23.03
N ILE A 39 -18.91 28.77 -22.64
CA ILE A 39 -17.47 28.82 -22.91
C ILE A 39 -17.16 27.80 -24.00
N SER A 40 -16.51 28.26 -25.06
CA SER A 40 -15.96 27.42 -26.12
C SER A 40 -14.48 27.21 -25.88
N ILE A 41 -14.05 25.95 -25.92
CA ILE A 41 -12.69 25.54 -25.60
C ILE A 41 -12.19 24.69 -26.75
N PRO A 42 -11.27 25.18 -27.59
CA PRO A 42 -10.57 24.31 -28.53
C PRO A 42 -9.89 23.19 -27.75
N LEU A 43 -10.28 21.96 -28.06
CA LEU A 43 -9.90 20.77 -27.30
C LEU A 43 -9.40 19.72 -28.27
N LYS A 44 -8.20 19.20 -28.03
CA LYS A 44 -7.66 18.06 -28.78
C LYS A 44 -7.29 16.96 -27.80
N ILE A 45 -7.79 15.76 -28.06
CA ILE A 45 -7.46 14.55 -27.31
C ILE A 45 -6.67 13.64 -28.26
N ASP A 46 -5.41 13.34 -27.92
CA ASP A 46 -4.61 12.42 -28.74
C ASP A 46 -4.94 10.93 -28.45
N SER A 47 -4.29 10.02 -29.16
CA SER A 47 -4.50 8.57 -29.00
C SER A 47 -4.08 8.04 -27.62
N LYS A 48 -3.24 8.78 -26.89
CA LYS A 48 -2.80 8.47 -25.52
C LYS A 48 -3.64 9.20 -24.47
N THR A 49 -4.72 9.87 -24.88
CA THR A 49 -5.59 10.66 -23.99
C THR A 49 -4.86 11.86 -23.37
N ASN A 50 -3.79 12.35 -23.99
CA ASN A 50 -3.25 13.66 -23.62
C ASN A 50 -4.19 14.75 -24.12
N VAL A 51 -4.46 15.72 -23.26
CA VAL A 51 -5.39 16.81 -23.53
C VAL A 51 -4.62 18.09 -23.83
N PHE A 52 -4.92 18.69 -24.98
CA PHE A 52 -4.37 19.98 -25.37
C PHE A 52 -5.50 21.00 -25.48
N LEU A 53 -5.37 22.10 -24.75
CA LEU A 53 -6.35 23.19 -24.69
C LEU A 53 -5.83 24.38 -25.49
N GLY A 54 -6.70 24.96 -26.32
CA GLY A 54 -6.47 26.26 -26.94
C GLY A 54 -7.02 27.41 -26.10
N GLU A 55 -6.92 28.63 -26.64
CA GLU A 55 -7.52 29.81 -26.01
C GLU A 55 -9.04 29.68 -25.95
N SER A 56 -9.60 29.83 -24.75
CA SER A 56 -11.05 29.76 -24.55
C SER A 56 -11.72 31.08 -24.93
N THR A 57 -12.93 30.98 -25.47
CA THR A 57 -13.78 32.14 -25.76
C THR A 57 -15.09 32.04 -24.99
N SER A 58 -15.56 33.16 -24.46
CA SER A 58 -16.82 33.22 -23.71
C SER A 58 -17.88 33.95 -24.51
N LEU A 59 -19.06 33.34 -24.57
CA LEU A 59 -20.28 33.90 -25.15
C LEU A 59 -21.28 34.07 -24.00
N LEU A 60 -21.78 35.29 -23.81
CA LEU A 60 -22.80 35.57 -22.81
C LEU A 60 -24.19 35.59 -23.45
N VAL A 61 -25.05 34.67 -23.05
CA VAL A 61 -26.48 34.70 -23.39
C VAL A 61 -27.20 35.43 -22.24
N LYS A 62 -27.54 36.71 -22.44
CA LYS A 62 -28.21 37.52 -21.40
C LYS A 62 -29.65 37.06 -21.18
N THR A 63 -29.94 36.38 -20.06
CA THR A 63 -31.32 36.02 -19.68
C THR A 63 -31.56 36.11 -18.16
N PRO A 64 -32.04 37.25 -17.63
CA PRO A 64 -32.26 37.43 -16.18
C PRO A 64 -33.20 36.39 -15.54
N ASP A 65 -34.16 35.89 -16.31
CA ASP A 65 -35.22 34.98 -15.86
C ASP A 65 -35.15 33.56 -16.46
N PHE A 66 -34.12 33.30 -17.28
CA PHE A 66 -33.97 32.02 -17.96
C PHE A 66 -32.60 31.40 -17.73
N GLU A 67 -32.56 30.07 -17.80
CA GLU A 67 -31.36 29.24 -17.74
C GLU A 67 -31.20 28.45 -19.05
N ILE A 68 -29.95 28.08 -19.35
CA ILE A 68 -29.66 27.20 -20.49
C ILE A 68 -30.05 25.78 -20.08
N ALA A 69 -30.97 25.17 -20.83
CA ALA A 69 -31.44 23.81 -20.59
C ALA A 69 -30.58 22.77 -21.34
N ASP A 70 -30.24 23.06 -22.59
CA ASP A 70 -29.48 22.15 -23.45
C ASP A 70 -28.73 22.91 -24.57
N ILE A 71 -27.65 22.31 -25.07
CA ILE A 71 -26.89 22.80 -26.22
C ILE A 71 -26.57 21.64 -27.18
N LYS A 72 -26.72 21.86 -28.49
CA LYS A 72 -26.35 20.85 -29.51
C LYS A 72 -25.68 21.49 -30.70
N SER A 73 -24.71 20.79 -31.28
CA SER A 73 -24.09 21.16 -32.55
C SER A 73 -25.06 21.01 -33.72
N PHE A 74 -25.07 21.99 -34.63
CA PHE A 74 -25.88 21.97 -35.85
C PHE A 74 -25.22 22.79 -36.97
N ALA A 75 -24.83 22.11 -38.06
CA ALA A 75 -24.12 22.73 -39.18
C ALA A 75 -22.88 23.53 -38.69
N ASP A 76 -22.82 24.83 -38.96
CA ASP A 76 -21.80 25.79 -38.55
C ASP A 76 -22.19 26.60 -37.30
N ARG A 77 -23.15 26.09 -36.51
CA ARG A 77 -23.79 26.77 -35.38
C ARG A 77 -23.96 25.85 -34.16
N ILE A 78 -24.13 26.49 -33.01
CA ILE A 78 -24.61 25.88 -31.77
C ILE A 78 -26.08 26.23 -31.58
N LEU A 79 -26.93 25.23 -31.39
CA LEU A 79 -28.28 25.42 -30.90
C LEU A 79 -28.25 25.54 -29.37
N VAL A 80 -28.88 26.57 -28.84
CA VAL A 80 -29.00 26.83 -27.40
C VAL A 80 -30.48 26.89 -27.05
N HIS A 81 -30.90 25.96 -26.20
CA HIS A 81 -32.25 25.91 -25.68
C HIS A 81 -32.31 26.54 -24.29
N ILE A 82 -33.24 27.47 -24.14
CA ILE A 82 -33.38 28.30 -22.96
C ILE A 82 -34.74 27.98 -22.31
N LYS A 83 -34.75 27.83 -20.98
CA LYS A 83 -35.98 27.62 -20.20
C LYS A 83 -36.09 28.63 -19.07
N ASN A 84 -37.31 28.99 -18.70
CA ASN A 84 -37.57 29.78 -17.49
C ASN A 84 -37.10 28.98 -16.26
N LYS A 85 -36.60 29.66 -15.21
CA LYS A 85 -36.27 29.06 -13.90
C LYS A 85 -37.41 28.25 -13.25
N SER A 86 -38.67 28.44 -13.65
CA SER A 86 -39.84 27.62 -13.27
C SER A 86 -40.03 26.36 -14.11
N GLY A 87 -39.12 26.06 -15.05
CA GLY A 87 -39.16 24.89 -15.93
C GLY A 87 -40.00 25.04 -17.19
N VAL A 88 -40.62 26.21 -17.41
CA VAL A 88 -41.48 26.47 -18.58
C VAL A 88 -40.64 26.62 -19.85
N SER A 89 -41.17 26.11 -20.97
CA SER A 89 -40.63 26.20 -22.32
C SER A 89 -40.19 27.63 -22.63
N GLY A 90 -39.01 27.78 -23.20
CA GLY A 90 -38.49 29.06 -23.64
C GLY A 90 -37.88 28.96 -25.05
N PRO A 91 -37.16 30.00 -25.48
CA PRO A 91 -36.74 30.11 -26.87
C PRO A 91 -35.62 29.11 -27.21
N LEU A 92 -35.63 28.69 -28.46
CA LEU A 92 -34.51 28.01 -29.11
C LEU A 92 -33.81 29.01 -30.03
N ILE A 93 -32.51 29.18 -29.84
CA ILE A 93 -31.67 30.06 -30.66
C ILE A 93 -30.50 29.29 -31.27
N ALA A 94 -29.98 29.79 -32.39
CA ALA A 94 -28.77 29.28 -33.04
C ALA A 94 -27.69 30.36 -33.03
N ILE A 95 -26.52 30.04 -32.48
CA ILE A 95 -25.38 30.95 -32.36
C ILE A 95 -24.27 30.44 -33.29
N ASN A 96 -23.74 31.27 -34.18
CA ASN A 96 -22.57 30.88 -34.98
C ASN A 96 -21.25 31.20 -34.25
N THR A 97 -20.13 30.80 -34.86
CA THR A 97 -18.77 31.02 -34.33
C THR A 97 -18.39 32.50 -34.19
N ARG A 98 -19.14 33.43 -34.78
CA ARG A 98 -18.95 34.88 -34.63
C ARG A 98 -19.81 35.50 -33.51
N GLY A 99 -20.61 34.68 -32.82
CA GLY A 99 -21.55 35.13 -31.80
C GLY A 99 -22.86 35.71 -32.36
N GLU A 100 -23.12 35.59 -33.66
CA GLU A 100 -24.39 36.04 -34.24
C GLU A 100 -25.51 35.09 -33.84
N VAL A 101 -26.56 35.66 -33.25
CA VAL A 101 -27.71 34.92 -32.75
C VAL A 101 -28.84 34.94 -33.80
N ILE A 102 -29.37 33.77 -34.11
CA ILE A 102 -30.52 33.58 -34.98
C ILE A 102 -31.63 32.91 -34.18
N HIS A 103 -32.81 33.52 -34.20
CA HIS A 103 -33.99 32.96 -33.56
C HIS A 103 -34.49 31.72 -34.33
N VAL A 104 -34.77 30.62 -33.63
CA VAL A 104 -35.30 29.39 -34.21
C VAL A 104 -36.79 29.25 -33.89
N ASP A 105 -37.18 29.33 -32.61
CA ASP A 105 -38.55 29.20 -32.14
C ASP A 105 -38.73 29.83 -30.74
N ASP A 106 -39.93 30.36 -30.44
CA ASP A 106 -40.20 31.09 -29.19
C ASP A 106 -40.43 30.16 -27.99
N ASN A 107 -41.07 29.00 -28.20
CA ASN A 107 -41.52 28.10 -27.12
C ASN A 107 -41.14 26.67 -27.45
N THR A 108 -39.93 26.26 -27.12
CA THR A 108 -39.43 24.90 -27.35
C THR A 108 -39.45 24.09 -26.06
N ASP A 109 -39.98 22.86 -26.11
CA ASP A 109 -39.92 21.89 -25.02
C ASP A 109 -38.75 20.93 -25.16
N CYS A 110 -38.56 20.41 -26.37
CA CYS A 110 -37.42 19.58 -26.76
C CYS A 110 -37.12 19.73 -28.27
N PHE A 111 -35.88 19.42 -28.67
CA PHE A 111 -35.45 19.54 -30.05
C PHE A 111 -34.38 18.50 -30.43
N SER A 112 -34.28 18.22 -31.73
CA SER A 112 -33.27 17.30 -32.28
C SER A 112 -32.78 17.76 -33.65
N PRO A 113 -31.49 18.12 -33.78
CA PRO A 113 -30.90 18.40 -35.08
C PRO A 113 -30.75 17.12 -35.89
N ASN A 114 -30.86 17.24 -37.21
CA ASN A 114 -30.55 16.16 -38.12
C ASN A 114 -29.03 15.98 -38.26
N SER A 115 -28.51 14.83 -37.81
CA SER A 115 -27.07 14.56 -37.79
C SER A 115 -26.58 13.62 -38.91
N PHE A 116 -27.48 12.97 -39.65
CA PHE A 116 -27.13 11.85 -40.55
C PHE A 116 -27.55 12.04 -42.00
N SER A 117 -28.06 13.22 -42.38
CA SER A 117 -28.26 13.55 -43.78
C SER A 117 -27.76 14.95 -44.08
N SER A 118 -27.51 15.25 -45.36
CA SER A 118 -27.05 16.55 -45.83
C SER A 118 -28.07 17.67 -45.61
N SER A 119 -29.32 17.31 -45.28
CA SER A 119 -30.39 18.25 -44.99
C SER A 119 -30.14 19.00 -43.69
N LYS A 120 -30.07 20.33 -43.74
CA LYS A 120 -29.95 21.19 -42.56
C LYS A 120 -31.31 21.39 -41.90
N THR A 121 -31.86 20.30 -41.36
CA THR A 121 -33.18 20.25 -40.73
C THR A 121 -33.11 20.00 -39.23
N LEU A 122 -34.14 20.46 -38.55
CA LEU A 122 -34.29 20.41 -37.11
C LEU A 122 -35.73 20.03 -36.76
N ALA A 123 -35.90 19.09 -35.84
CA ALA A 123 -37.19 18.83 -35.21
C ALA A 123 -37.31 19.67 -33.95
N VAL A 124 -38.41 20.41 -33.83
CA VAL A 124 -38.75 21.25 -32.68
C VAL A 124 -40.12 20.83 -32.18
N VAL A 125 -40.23 20.57 -30.87
CA VAL A 125 -41.52 20.29 -30.23
C VAL A 125 -41.91 21.46 -29.34
N SER A 126 -43.17 21.88 -29.47
CA SER A 126 -43.81 22.92 -28.68
C SER A 126 -45.19 22.41 -28.23
N ASP A 127 -45.35 22.15 -26.94
CA ASP A 127 -46.49 21.48 -26.32
C ASP A 127 -46.82 20.15 -27.04
N LYS A 128 -47.90 20.12 -27.84
CA LYS A 128 -48.34 18.93 -28.58
C LYS A 128 -47.91 18.92 -30.03
N ARG A 129 -47.17 19.93 -30.48
CA ARG A 129 -46.87 20.14 -31.90
C ARG A 129 -45.41 19.82 -32.21
N LEU A 130 -45.20 18.91 -33.16
CA LEU A 130 -43.92 18.72 -33.83
C LEU A 130 -43.85 19.65 -35.03
N MET A 131 -42.76 20.40 -35.15
CA MET A 131 -42.42 21.22 -36.30
C MET A 131 -41.06 20.76 -36.85
N ILE A 132 -40.96 20.64 -38.17
CA ILE A 132 -39.67 20.49 -38.84
C ILE A 132 -39.30 21.82 -39.44
N LYS A 133 -38.14 22.33 -39.05
CA LYS A 133 -37.58 23.58 -39.56
C LYS A 133 -36.33 23.30 -40.38
N GLU A 134 -36.18 23.96 -41.51
CA GLU A 134 -35.01 23.86 -42.38
C GLU A 134 -34.27 25.20 -42.40
N LEU A 135 -32.94 25.14 -42.25
CA LEU A 135 -32.08 26.31 -42.40
C LEU A 135 -31.86 26.60 -43.89
N LYS A 136 -32.50 27.67 -44.39
CA LYS A 136 -32.35 28.12 -45.78
C LYS A 136 -31.04 28.89 -45.98
N GLN A 137 -30.66 29.08 -47.25
CA GLN A 137 -29.49 29.89 -47.64
C GLN A 137 -29.57 31.34 -47.12
N THR A 138 -30.78 31.85 -46.89
CA THR A 138 -31.06 33.16 -46.27
C THR A 138 -30.68 33.25 -44.80
N GLN A 139 -30.11 32.19 -44.21
CA GLN A 139 -29.77 32.06 -42.79
C GLN A 139 -31.01 32.18 -41.88
N LYS A 140 -32.19 31.84 -42.40
CA LYS A 140 -33.43 31.78 -41.62
C LYS A 140 -33.95 30.36 -41.56
N PHE A 141 -34.57 30.02 -40.44
CA PHE A 141 -35.29 28.77 -40.26
C PHE A 141 -36.71 28.92 -40.80
N GLU A 142 -37.07 28.06 -41.75
CA GLU A 142 -38.43 27.98 -42.29
C GLU A 142 -39.08 26.67 -41.90
N GLN A 143 -40.34 26.72 -41.45
CA GLN A 143 -41.10 25.53 -41.13
C GLN A 143 -41.53 24.82 -42.43
N THR A 144 -41.09 23.57 -42.60
CA THR A 144 -41.43 22.74 -43.77
C THR A 144 -42.50 21.70 -43.47
N PHE A 145 -42.71 21.36 -42.19
CA PHE A 145 -43.71 20.40 -41.75
C PHE A 145 -44.21 20.75 -40.34
N SER A 146 -45.48 20.42 -40.07
CA SER A 146 -46.06 20.51 -38.73
C SER A 146 -47.12 19.43 -38.52
N ARG A 147 -47.13 18.82 -37.34
CA ARG A 147 -48.16 17.85 -36.91
C ARG A 147 -48.44 17.99 -35.43
N GLU A 148 -49.71 17.94 -35.06
CA GLU A 148 -50.16 17.95 -33.68
C GLU A 148 -50.49 16.53 -33.21
N PHE A 149 -50.16 16.23 -31.96
CA PHE A 149 -50.35 14.93 -31.32
C PHE A 149 -51.38 15.02 -30.19
N SER A 150 -51.96 13.87 -29.81
CA SER A 150 -52.93 13.80 -28.71
C SER A 150 -52.31 14.14 -27.35
N GLU A 151 -51.05 13.77 -27.16
CA GLU A 151 -50.26 13.98 -25.96
C GLU A 151 -48.94 14.68 -26.32
N PRO A 152 -48.38 15.50 -25.40
CA PRO A 152 -47.15 16.24 -25.65
C PRO A 152 -45.95 15.27 -25.79
N PRO A 153 -45.17 15.33 -26.88
CA PRO A 153 -43.90 14.64 -26.95
C PRO A 153 -42.90 15.24 -25.95
N LEU A 154 -42.25 14.38 -25.17
CA LEU A 154 -41.29 14.75 -24.14
C LEU A 154 -39.84 14.68 -24.65
N SER A 155 -39.59 13.86 -25.67
CA SER A 155 -38.31 13.79 -26.37
C SER A 155 -38.51 13.52 -27.85
N VAL A 156 -37.59 14.04 -28.67
CA VAL A 156 -37.60 13.90 -30.13
C VAL A 156 -36.22 13.52 -30.65
N ALA A 157 -36.18 12.70 -31.70
CA ALA A 157 -34.98 12.37 -32.45
C ALA A 157 -35.25 12.45 -33.96
N LEU A 158 -34.42 13.17 -34.71
CA LEU A 158 -34.57 13.38 -36.15
C LEU A 158 -33.46 12.68 -36.95
N SER A 159 -33.82 11.69 -37.76
CA SER A 159 -32.99 11.13 -38.85
C SER A 159 -33.73 11.36 -40.16
N TYR A 160 -33.59 12.56 -40.74
CA TYR A 160 -34.46 13.01 -41.82
C TYR A 160 -34.49 12.01 -43.00
N PRO A 161 -35.68 11.60 -43.49
CA PRO A 161 -37.01 12.18 -43.23
C PRO A 161 -37.79 11.56 -42.06
N LYS A 162 -37.18 10.72 -41.24
CA LYS A 162 -37.86 10.02 -40.14
C LYS A 162 -37.67 10.72 -38.79
N VAL A 163 -38.71 10.72 -37.98
CA VAL A 163 -38.71 11.28 -36.62
C VAL A 163 -39.17 10.21 -35.64
N CYS A 164 -38.44 10.06 -34.55
CA CYS A 164 -38.84 9.29 -33.39
C CYS A 164 -39.27 10.24 -32.27
N LEU A 165 -40.42 9.98 -31.64
CA LEU A 165 -40.99 10.77 -30.56
C LEU A 165 -41.29 9.87 -29.37
N VAL A 166 -40.98 10.34 -28.17
CA VAL A 166 -41.33 9.69 -26.90
C VAL A 166 -42.29 10.60 -26.15
N SER A 167 -43.42 10.07 -25.72
CA SER A 167 -44.41 10.74 -24.87
C SER A 167 -44.56 9.98 -23.55
N HIS A 168 -45.50 10.41 -22.69
CA HIS A 168 -45.79 9.71 -21.43
C HIS A 168 -46.24 8.26 -21.64
N SER A 169 -47.02 7.97 -22.69
CA SER A 169 -47.63 6.66 -22.87
C SER A 169 -47.25 5.95 -24.17
N LYS A 170 -46.51 6.62 -25.07
CA LYS A 170 -46.22 6.10 -26.41
C LYS A 170 -44.80 6.35 -26.86
N LEU A 171 -44.34 5.46 -27.72
CA LEU A 171 -43.19 5.65 -28.58
C LEU A 171 -43.70 5.67 -30.03
N MET A 172 -43.34 6.69 -30.80
CA MET A 172 -43.89 6.95 -32.13
C MET A 172 -42.79 7.14 -33.16
N ILE A 173 -43.00 6.61 -34.37
CA ILE A 173 -42.16 6.88 -35.54
C ILE A 173 -43.02 7.49 -36.64
N LEU A 174 -42.54 8.58 -37.22
CA LEU A 174 -43.18 9.32 -38.30
C LEU A 174 -42.22 9.49 -39.48
N ASP A 175 -42.67 9.14 -40.68
CA ASP A 175 -42.02 9.56 -41.92
C ASP A 175 -42.58 10.92 -42.38
N ILE A 176 -41.75 11.96 -42.39
CA ILE A 176 -42.15 13.32 -42.78
C ILE A 176 -42.56 13.38 -44.26
N GLN A 177 -41.94 12.57 -45.12
CA GLN A 177 -42.25 12.57 -46.56
C GLN A 177 -43.54 11.80 -46.86
N ASN A 178 -43.89 10.83 -46.01
CA ASN A 178 -45.14 10.09 -46.09
C ASN A 178 -45.85 10.11 -44.73
N PRO A 179 -46.50 11.21 -44.32
CA PRO A 179 -47.06 11.35 -42.96
C PRO A 179 -48.11 10.30 -42.58
N SER A 180 -48.69 9.63 -43.58
CA SER A 180 -49.56 8.46 -43.44
C SER A 180 -48.85 7.25 -42.83
N ASN A 181 -47.53 7.12 -43.05
CA ASN A 181 -46.66 6.12 -42.46
C ASN A 181 -46.26 6.57 -41.05
N PHE A 182 -47.19 6.34 -40.13
CA PHE A 182 -47.07 6.63 -38.71
C PHE A 182 -47.25 5.34 -37.92
N LEU A 183 -46.28 5.01 -37.08
CA LEU A 183 -46.31 3.85 -36.20
C LEU A 183 -46.27 4.33 -34.75
N GLU A 184 -47.08 3.71 -33.89
CA GLU A 184 -47.06 3.96 -32.45
C GLU A 184 -47.13 2.64 -31.67
N ILE A 185 -46.36 2.55 -30.60
CA ILE A 185 -46.41 1.46 -29.63
C ILE A 185 -46.56 2.03 -28.21
N LYS A 186 -47.08 1.22 -27.28
CA LYS A 186 -47.14 1.61 -25.87
C LYS A 186 -45.74 1.71 -25.29
N ALA A 187 -45.48 2.78 -24.55
CA ALA A 187 -44.25 2.99 -23.78
C ALA A 187 -44.56 3.13 -22.29
N ILE A 188 -43.64 2.68 -21.44
CA ILE A 188 -43.73 2.88 -20.00
C ILE A 188 -43.06 4.21 -19.66
N SER A 189 -43.82 5.15 -19.07
CA SER A 189 -43.30 6.47 -18.70
C SER A 189 -42.13 6.35 -17.72
N THR A 190 -41.09 7.15 -17.95
CA THR A 190 -40.05 7.46 -16.94
C THR A 190 -40.13 8.94 -16.59
N SER A 191 -39.38 9.35 -15.56
CA SER A 191 -39.21 10.77 -15.22
C SER A 191 -38.41 11.55 -16.26
N HIS A 192 -37.53 10.89 -17.03
CA HIS A 192 -36.64 11.51 -18.01
C HIS A 192 -36.59 10.70 -19.32
N PRO A 193 -37.70 10.61 -20.08
CA PRO A 193 -37.68 9.92 -21.36
C PRO A 193 -36.72 10.60 -22.33
N TYR A 194 -35.97 9.81 -23.09
CA TYR A 194 -34.98 10.33 -24.02
C TYR A 194 -34.98 9.55 -25.34
N ALA A 195 -34.75 10.25 -26.44
CA ALA A 195 -34.53 9.67 -27.75
C ALA A 195 -33.41 10.40 -28.47
N MET A 196 -32.59 9.62 -29.19
CA MET A 196 -31.58 10.16 -30.10
C MET A 196 -31.47 9.29 -31.34
N THR A 197 -30.92 9.87 -32.40
CA THR A 197 -30.56 9.11 -33.60
C THR A 197 -29.27 8.34 -33.36
N ARG A 198 -29.29 7.05 -33.70
CA ARG A 198 -28.10 6.19 -33.59
C ARG A 198 -27.29 6.25 -34.88
N ASP A 199 -27.99 6.13 -36.01
CA ASP A 199 -27.46 6.22 -37.37
C ASP A 199 -28.59 6.66 -38.32
N SER A 200 -28.38 6.54 -39.63
CA SER A 200 -29.37 6.95 -40.64
C SER A 200 -30.68 6.14 -40.61
N VAL A 201 -30.67 4.93 -40.04
CA VAL A 201 -31.82 4.00 -40.06
C VAL A 201 -32.33 3.60 -38.67
N ASN A 202 -31.50 3.70 -37.64
CA ASN A 202 -31.79 3.28 -36.27
C ASN A 202 -31.93 4.46 -35.30
N PHE A 203 -32.83 4.29 -34.33
CA PHE A 203 -33.04 5.19 -33.21
C PHE A 203 -32.66 4.52 -31.89
N PHE A 204 -32.31 5.35 -30.93
CA PHE A 204 -32.19 5.01 -29.52
C PHE A 204 -33.37 5.60 -28.76
N SER A 205 -33.94 4.84 -27.82
CA SER A 205 -34.89 5.35 -26.84
C SER A 205 -34.56 4.84 -25.46
N TYR A 206 -34.79 5.70 -24.47
CA TYR A 206 -34.80 5.36 -23.06
C TYR A 206 -36.21 5.62 -22.48
N ALA A 207 -36.85 4.55 -22.02
CA ALA A 207 -38.18 4.58 -21.41
C ALA A 207 -38.34 3.37 -20.48
N GLY A 208 -39.18 3.46 -19.44
CA GLY A 208 -39.35 2.42 -18.42
C GLY A 208 -38.05 1.87 -17.80
N ASN A 209 -37.08 2.72 -17.46
CA ASN A 209 -35.73 2.34 -17.01
C ASN A 209 -34.98 1.37 -17.95
N THR A 210 -35.36 1.39 -19.23
CA THR A 210 -34.85 0.49 -20.25
C THR A 210 -34.35 1.31 -21.44
N ALA A 211 -33.09 1.08 -21.83
CA ALA A 211 -32.59 1.58 -23.10
C ALA A 211 -32.82 0.52 -24.18
N MET A 212 -33.21 0.98 -25.36
CA MET A 212 -33.42 0.14 -26.53
C MET A 212 -32.95 0.85 -27.80
N THR A 213 -32.61 0.04 -28.80
CA THR A 213 -32.29 0.48 -30.16
C THR A 213 -33.28 -0.19 -31.10
N PHE A 214 -33.78 0.52 -32.10
CA PHE A 214 -34.73 -0.05 -33.06
C PHE A 214 -34.72 0.72 -34.38
N ASP A 215 -35.19 0.09 -35.43
CA ASP A 215 -35.32 0.69 -36.76
C ASP A 215 -36.67 1.42 -36.92
N SER A 216 -36.95 1.91 -38.13
CA SER A 216 -38.20 2.61 -38.43
C SER A 216 -39.49 1.77 -38.35
N LYS A 217 -39.39 0.46 -38.16
CA LYS A 217 -40.50 -0.47 -37.98
C LYS A 217 -40.65 -0.96 -36.54
N PHE A 218 -39.87 -0.40 -35.61
CA PHE A 218 -39.68 -0.90 -34.25
C PHE A 218 -39.02 -2.27 -34.17
N ASP A 219 -38.34 -2.72 -35.23
CA ASP A 219 -37.55 -3.95 -35.18
C ASP A 219 -36.23 -3.67 -34.46
N SER A 220 -35.88 -4.51 -33.49
CA SER A 220 -34.58 -4.47 -32.79
C SER A 220 -33.84 -5.77 -33.01
N ASN A 221 -32.57 -5.66 -33.38
CA ASN A 221 -31.63 -6.80 -33.43
C ASN A 221 -30.81 -6.93 -32.14
N ALA A 222 -31.11 -6.14 -31.11
CA ALA A 222 -30.36 -6.13 -29.86
C ALA A 222 -31.26 -6.20 -28.65
N GLU A 223 -30.77 -6.86 -27.60
CA GLU A 223 -31.47 -6.94 -26.32
C GLU A 223 -31.49 -5.57 -25.62
N PRO A 224 -32.61 -5.19 -25.00
CA PRO A 224 -32.69 -3.95 -24.22
C PRO A 224 -31.75 -3.98 -23.01
N ILE A 225 -31.24 -2.81 -22.61
CA ILE A 225 -30.41 -2.66 -21.42
C ILE A 225 -31.29 -2.13 -20.27
N LEU A 226 -31.38 -2.92 -19.21
CA LEU A 226 -32.08 -2.56 -17.97
C LEU A 226 -31.16 -1.79 -17.02
N PHE A 227 -31.71 -0.74 -16.40
CA PHE A 227 -31.05 0.09 -15.41
C PHE A 227 -31.73 -0.03 -14.06
N GLU A 228 -30.94 -0.10 -12.99
CA GLU A 228 -31.43 -0.17 -11.61
C GLU A 228 -32.02 1.17 -11.15
N SER A 229 -31.47 2.29 -11.63
CA SER A 229 -31.93 3.64 -11.35
C SER A 229 -32.25 4.42 -12.64
N PRO A 230 -33.17 5.40 -12.58
CA PRO A 230 -33.48 6.24 -13.73
C PRO A 230 -32.24 6.98 -14.24
N CYS A 231 -32.03 6.95 -15.55
CA CYS A 231 -31.01 7.73 -16.23
C CYS A 231 -31.53 9.13 -16.49
N THR A 232 -30.68 10.13 -16.31
CA THR A 232 -31.01 11.56 -16.45
C THR A 232 -30.37 12.16 -17.70
N ASP A 233 -29.31 11.56 -18.23
CA ASP A 233 -28.61 12.07 -19.42
C ASP A 233 -27.99 10.94 -20.25
N HIS A 234 -27.84 11.18 -21.55
CA HIS A 234 -27.36 10.19 -22.51
C HIS A 234 -26.51 10.81 -23.60
N THR A 235 -25.45 10.10 -24.01
CA THR A 235 -24.63 10.50 -25.15
C THR A 235 -24.18 9.31 -25.99
N ARG A 236 -23.90 9.57 -27.27
CA ARG A 236 -23.41 8.59 -28.24
C ARG A 236 -22.01 8.94 -28.69
N CYS A 237 -21.09 7.99 -28.58
CA CYS A 237 -19.72 8.08 -29.06
C CYS A 237 -19.40 6.87 -29.94
N GLY A 238 -19.50 7.04 -31.27
CA GLY A 238 -19.37 5.94 -32.23
C GLY A 238 -20.45 4.87 -31.99
N GLN A 239 -20.01 3.66 -31.65
CA GLN A 239 -20.89 2.54 -31.31
C GLN A 239 -21.31 2.48 -29.84
N PHE A 240 -20.62 3.23 -28.97
CA PHE A 240 -20.88 3.24 -27.53
C PHE A 240 -21.90 4.29 -27.15
N ILE A 241 -22.65 4.00 -26.09
CA ILE A 241 -23.59 4.90 -25.45
C ILE A 241 -23.18 5.03 -23.99
N GLY A 242 -23.06 6.27 -23.51
CA GLY A 242 -22.95 6.60 -22.10
C GLY A 242 -24.32 7.02 -21.58
N SER A 243 -24.83 6.33 -20.57
CA SER A 243 -26.04 6.73 -19.83
C SER A 243 -25.66 7.11 -18.40
N LEU A 244 -26.04 8.31 -17.95
CA LEU A 244 -25.83 8.78 -16.58
C LEU A 244 -27.09 8.51 -15.76
N SER A 245 -26.94 7.88 -14.60
CA SER A 245 -27.98 7.77 -13.56
C SER A 245 -27.48 8.35 -12.24
N GLU A 246 -28.35 8.44 -11.23
CA GLU A 246 -28.00 8.98 -9.91
C GLU A 246 -26.77 8.31 -9.28
N ASN A 247 -26.60 7.00 -9.50
CA ASN A 247 -25.57 6.21 -8.82
C ASN A 247 -24.39 5.83 -9.72
N GLN A 248 -24.54 5.88 -11.05
CA GLN A 248 -23.48 5.45 -11.97
C GLN A 248 -23.59 6.04 -13.38
N ILE A 249 -22.49 5.99 -14.11
CA ILE A 249 -22.45 6.08 -15.56
C ILE A 249 -22.27 4.67 -16.12
N VAL A 250 -23.12 4.29 -17.07
CA VAL A 250 -23.03 2.99 -17.76
C VAL A 250 -22.62 3.22 -19.21
N ILE A 251 -21.57 2.54 -19.66
CA ILE A 251 -21.06 2.59 -21.03
C ILE A 251 -21.30 1.24 -21.71
N TYR A 252 -21.99 1.22 -22.85
CA TYR A 252 -22.42 -0.02 -23.51
C TYR A 252 -22.62 0.11 -25.04
N ASP A 253 -22.66 -1.01 -25.76
CA ASP A 253 -22.84 -1.06 -27.23
C ASP A 253 -24.04 -1.91 -27.71
N PHE A 254 -24.92 -2.32 -26.78
CA PHE A 254 -26.07 -3.23 -26.97
C PHE A 254 -25.73 -4.64 -27.48
N LYS A 255 -24.44 -5.01 -27.60
CA LYS A 255 -24.02 -6.32 -28.12
C LYS A 255 -23.24 -7.11 -27.08
N HIS A 256 -22.05 -6.62 -26.73
CA HIS A 256 -21.07 -7.37 -25.95
C HIS A 256 -20.39 -6.52 -24.88
N HIS A 257 -20.61 -5.22 -24.91
CA HIS A 257 -19.91 -4.28 -24.04
C HIS A 257 -20.84 -3.68 -23.00
N LYS A 258 -20.46 -3.80 -21.73
CA LYS A 258 -21.05 -3.08 -20.61
C LYS A 258 -19.96 -2.82 -19.57
N GLY A 259 -19.75 -1.55 -19.23
CA GLY A 259 -18.90 -1.10 -18.15
C GLY A 259 -19.60 -0.02 -17.34
N THR A 260 -19.17 0.15 -16.09
CA THR A 260 -19.82 1.06 -15.14
C THR A 260 -18.78 1.90 -14.42
N ILE A 261 -19.17 3.12 -14.07
CA ILE A 261 -18.40 4.05 -13.24
C ILE A 261 -19.33 4.54 -12.14
N PRO A 262 -18.96 4.49 -10.85
CA PRO A 262 -19.74 5.12 -9.79
C PRO A 262 -19.96 6.62 -10.08
N ASN A 263 -21.18 7.11 -9.86
CA ASN A 263 -21.50 8.50 -10.08
C ASN A 263 -21.04 9.34 -8.89
N LYS A 264 -20.06 10.21 -9.14
CA LYS A 264 -19.42 11.10 -8.15
C LYS A 264 -20.00 12.51 -8.25
N ASN A 265 -21.34 12.63 -8.20
CA ASN A 265 -22.08 13.87 -8.48
C ASN A 265 -21.90 14.42 -9.91
N TYR A 266 -21.59 13.54 -10.86
CA TYR A 266 -21.65 13.88 -12.28
C TYR A 266 -23.06 14.29 -12.68
N LYS A 267 -23.13 15.33 -13.52
CA LYS A 267 -24.37 15.99 -13.92
C LYS A 267 -24.71 15.79 -15.38
N ARG A 268 -23.71 15.72 -16.26
CA ARG A 268 -23.90 15.61 -17.72
C ARG A 268 -22.91 14.66 -18.36
N VAL A 269 -23.33 14.05 -19.47
CA VAL A 269 -22.45 13.28 -20.35
C VAL A 269 -22.48 13.84 -21.76
N ALA A 270 -21.32 13.90 -22.41
CA ALA A 270 -21.20 14.39 -23.77
C ALA A 270 -20.21 13.54 -24.57
N SER A 271 -20.32 13.55 -25.88
CA SER A 271 -19.31 12.97 -26.76
C SER A 271 -18.38 14.05 -27.27
N PHE A 272 -17.10 13.72 -27.31
CA PHE A 272 -16.06 14.53 -27.91
C PHE A 272 -15.09 13.65 -28.69
N ASP A 273 -15.02 13.83 -30.00
CA ASP A 273 -14.33 12.98 -30.95
C ASP A 273 -14.71 11.50 -30.76
N SER A 274 -13.76 10.69 -30.33
CA SER A 274 -13.91 9.26 -30.02
C SER A 274 -13.91 8.97 -28.51
N SER A 275 -14.22 9.97 -27.68
CA SER A 275 -14.25 9.85 -26.23
C SER A 275 -15.60 10.29 -25.65
N ILE A 276 -15.97 9.69 -24.51
CA ILE A 276 -17.10 10.13 -23.70
C ILE A 276 -16.55 11.02 -22.60
N LEU A 277 -17.14 12.21 -22.45
CA LEU A 277 -16.87 13.15 -21.38
C LEU A 277 -18.00 13.11 -20.36
N THR A 278 -17.67 13.43 -19.11
CA THR A 278 -18.64 13.71 -18.05
C THR A 278 -18.22 14.97 -17.31
N CYS A 279 -19.13 15.62 -16.59
CA CYS A 279 -18.78 16.74 -15.72
C CYS A 279 -19.47 16.67 -14.36
N SER A 280 -18.79 17.17 -13.34
CA SER A 280 -19.39 17.56 -12.06
C SER A 280 -19.83 19.04 -12.14
N ASP A 281 -20.18 19.64 -11.01
CA ASP A 281 -20.43 21.08 -10.95
C ASP A 281 -19.16 21.93 -11.17
N ASN A 282 -17.98 21.34 -10.94
CA ASN A 282 -16.70 22.03 -10.86
C ASN A 282 -15.62 21.53 -11.84
N ASP A 283 -15.80 20.34 -12.42
CA ASP A 283 -14.75 19.68 -13.22
C ASP A 283 -15.32 18.93 -14.42
N VAL A 284 -14.50 18.77 -15.47
CA VAL A 284 -14.77 17.88 -16.61
C VAL A 284 -13.84 16.69 -16.56
N PHE A 285 -14.32 15.52 -16.94
CA PHE A 285 -13.55 14.28 -16.97
C PHE A 285 -13.71 13.55 -18.31
N ILE A 286 -12.65 12.87 -18.73
CA ILE A 286 -12.67 11.91 -19.83
C ILE A 286 -12.88 10.52 -19.26
N LEU A 287 -13.84 9.78 -19.80
CA LEU A 287 -14.08 8.39 -19.43
C LEU A 287 -13.23 7.45 -20.27
N LYS A 288 -12.42 6.60 -19.63
CA LYS A 288 -11.54 5.64 -20.30
C LYS A 288 -11.61 4.25 -19.67
N ASP A 289 -11.44 3.25 -20.52
CA ASP A 289 -11.41 1.84 -20.14
C ASP A 289 -10.05 1.52 -19.53
N PHE A 290 -10.05 1.12 -18.25
CA PHE A 290 -8.87 0.80 -17.45
C PHE A 290 -8.86 -0.69 -17.06
N THR A 291 -9.64 -1.54 -17.74
CA THR A 291 -9.82 -2.95 -17.37
C THR A 291 -8.50 -3.70 -17.25
N GLU A 292 -7.59 -3.55 -18.22
CA GLU A 292 -6.30 -4.24 -18.22
C GLU A 292 -5.40 -3.76 -17.07
N ALA A 293 -5.30 -2.44 -16.86
CA ALA A 293 -4.55 -1.87 -15.74
C ALA A 293 -5.10 -2.34 -14.39
N TYR A 294 -6.43 -2.33 -14.24
CA TYR A 294 -7.11 -2.82 -13.04
C TYR A 294 -6.77 -4.28 -12.73
N GLU A 295 -6.86 -5.17 -13.72
CA GLU A 295 -6.54 -6.59 -13.55
C GLU A 295 -5.06 -6.82 -13.18
N HIS A 296 -4.14 -6.03 -13.73
CA HIS A 296 -2.74 -6.10 -13.37
C HIS A 296 -2.47 -5.64 -11.93
N VAL A 297 -3.14 -4.60 -11.43
CA VAL A 297 -3.02 -4.22 -10.01
C VAL A 297 -3.57 -5.34 -9.11
N LEU A 298 -4.72 -5.92 -9.44
CA LEU A 298 -5.29 -7.03 -8.66
C LEU A 298 -4.42 -8.28 -8.61
N THR A 299 -3.56 -8.48 -9.61
CA THR A 299 -2.59 -9.58 -9.66
C THR A 299 -1.21 -9.21 -9.09
N GLY A 300 -1.06 -8.00 -8.54
CA GLY A 300 0.19 -7.51 -7.94
C GLY A 300 1.26 -7.06 -8.94
N SER A 301 0.92 -6.93 -10.23
CA SER A 301 1.83 -6.52 -11.30
C SER A 301 1.73 -5.01 -11.57
N ILE A 302 2.16 -4.19 -10.60
CA ILE A 302 1.99 -2.73 -10.65
C ILE A 302 2.67 -2.12 -11.88
N ASP A 303 3.93 -2.46 -12.17
CA ASP A 303 4.64 -1.91 -13.34
C ASP A 303 3.90 -2.17 -14.66
N THR A 304 3.34 -3.38 -14.82
CA THR A 304 2.54 -3.75 -16.00
C THR A 304 1.23 -2.99 -16.05
N ALA A 305 0.58 -2.77 -14.90
CA ALA A 305 -0.65 -1.98 -14.83
C ALA A 305 -0.46 -0.56 -15.37
N ILE A 306 0.70 0.04 -15.11
CA ILE A 306 1.04 1.39 -15.55
C ILE A 306 1.37 1.45 -17.03
N LEU A 307 2.01 0.42 -17.58
CA LEU A 307 2.21 0.28 -19.02
C LEU A 307 0.87 0.11 -19.77
N ALA A 308 -0.15 -0.44 -19.11
CA ALA A 308 -1.50 -0.62 -19.67
C ALA A 308 -2.38 0.64 -19.57
N LEU A 309 -1.96 1.69 -18.86
CA LEU A 309 -2.69 2.96 -18.81
C LEU A 309 -2.62 3.70 -20.17
N PRO A 310 -3.66 4.48 -20.52
CA PRO A 310 -3.63 5.26 -21.77
C PRO A 310 -2.47 6.26 -21.83
N ASN A 311 -2.09 6.80 -20.67
CA ASN A 311 -0.85 7.54 -20.45
C ASN A 311 -0.41 7.37 -18.98
N GLN A 312 0.84 7.70 -18.71
CA GLN A 312 1.45 7.59 -17.38
C GLN A 312 1.43 8.93 -16.64
N SER A 313 0.43 9.79 -16.90
CA SER A 313 0.27 11.02 -16.15
C SER A 313 -0.18 10.70 -14.73
N ILE A 314 0.18 11.58 -13.79
CA ILE A 314 -0.26 11.47 -12.40
C ILE A 314 -1.78 11.45 -12.26
N ASP A 315 -2.50 12.14 -13.15
CA ASP A 315 -3.97 12.16 -13.17
C ASP A 315 -4.53 10.78 -13.57
N SER A 316 -3.95 10.11 -14.56
CA SER A 316 -4.36 8.74 -14.94
C SER A 316 -4.09 7.74 -13.82
N ILE A 317 -2.93 7.84 -13.15
CA ILE A 317 -2.60 6.95 -12.02
C ILE A 317 -3.54 7.23 -10.83
N SER A 318 -3.86 8.49 -10.57
CA SER A 318 -4.82 8.89 -9.51
C SER A 318 -6.23 8.37 -9.80
N SER A 319 -6.68 8.46 -11.05
CA SER A 319 -7.96 7.89 -11.47
C SER A 319 -8.00 6.36 -11.35
N LEU A 320 -6.87 5.67 -11.61
CA LEU A 320 -6.73 4.23 -11.35
C LEU A 320 -6.83 3.93 -9.84
N PHE A 321 -6.12 4.70 -9.01
CA PHE A 321 -6.20 4.59 -7.55
C PHE A 321 -7.64 4.75 -7.05
N GLU A 322 -8.32 5.84 -7.41
CA GLU A 322 -9.69 6.09 -6.95
C GLU A 322 -10.67 5.00 -7.41
N MET A 323 -10.50 4.50 -8.64
CA MET A 323 -11.34 3.44 -9.19
C MET A 323 -11.18 2.14 -8.39
N ILE A 324 -9.93 1.75 -8.06
CA ILE A 324 -9.65 0.55 -7.26
C ILE A 324 -10.16 0.75 -5.84
N TRP A 325 -9.90 1.92 -5.24
CA TRP A 325 -10.34 2.28 -3.90
C TRP A 325 -11.86 2.17 -3.77
N ASN A 326 -12.61 2.84 -4.65
CA ASN A 326 -14.08 2.84 -4.62
C ASN A 326 -14.71 1.49 -5.00
N ASN A 327 -13.94 0.56 -5.57
CA ASN A 327 -14.35 -0.83 -5.77
C ASN A 327 -14.08 -1.71 -4.52
N ASN A 328 -13.84 -1.11 -3.35
CA ASN A 328 -13.52 -1.77 -2.08
C ASN A 328 -12.23 -2.63 -2.13
N LYS A 329 -11.27 -2.25 -2.99
CA LYS A 329 -9.96 -2.91 -3.13
C LYS A 329 -8.86 -2.04 -2.53
N HIS A 330 -9.06 -1.63 -1.28
CA HIS A 330 -8.23 -0.61 -0.62
C HIS A 330 -6.77 -1.04 -0.48
N ILE A 331 -6.48 -2.31 -0.22
CA ILE A 331 -5.10 -2.82 -0.08
C ILE A 331 -4.36 -2.69 -1.43
N GLU A 332 -5.02 -3.10 -2.50
CA GLU A 332 -4.50 -3.03 -3.85
C GLU A 332 -4.32 -1.58 -4.31
N ALA A 333 -5.25 -0.68 -3.94
CA ALA A 333 -5.09 0.75 -4.19
C ALA A 333 -3.88 1.33 -3.44
N LEU A 334 -3.71 1.02 -2.15
CA LEU A 334 -2.56 1.48 -1.36
C LEU A 334 -1.22 1.00 -1.92
N SER A 335 -1.18 -0.15 -2.60
CA SER A 335 0.04 -0.63 -3.25
C SER A 335 0.57 0.33 -4.32
N LEU A 336 -0.29 1.13 -4.95
CA LEU A 336 0.11 2.16 -5.92
C LEU A 336 0.91 3.30 -5.30
N LEU A 337 0.82 3.52 -3.98
CA LEU A 337 1.64 4.51 -3.27
C LEU A 337 3.14 4.18 -3.33
N THR A 338 3.50 2.92 -3.61
CA THR A 338 4.90 2.49 -3.76
C THR A 338 5.58 2.99 -5.02
N MET A 339 4.80 3.55 -5.95
CA MET A 339 5.32 4.09 -7.19
C MET A 339 5.94 5.46 -7.00
N LYS A 340 7.10 5.66 -7.64
CA LYS A 340 7.81 6.93 -7.60
C LYS A 340 7.02 8.06 -8.24
N GLU A 341 6.31 7.78 -9.33
CA GLU A 341 5.48 8.73 -10.05
C GLU A 341 4.29 9.23 -9.21
N PHE A 342 3.90 8.49 -8.16
CA PHE A 342 2.77 8.82 -7.30
C PHE A 342 3.14 9.71 -6.10
N GLU A 343 4.41 10.13 -5.97
CA GLU A 343 4.92 10.90 -4.82
C GLU A 343 4.03 12.14 -4.52
N ASP A 344 3.69 12.91 -5.54
CA ASP A 344 2.85 14.12 -5.43
C ASP A 344 1.42 13.83 -4.94
N CYS A 345 0.95 12.58 -5.09
CA CYS A 345 -0.40 12.16 -4.71
C CYS A 345 -0.48 11.42 -3.37
N ILE A 346 0.66 11.01 -2.78
CA ILE A 346 0.70 10.42 -1.43
C ILE A 346 -0.03 11.32 -0.44
N VAL A 347 0.22 12.62 -0.57
CA VAL A 347 -0.31 13.67 0.29
C VAL A 347 -1.85 13.81 0.17
N ASP A 348 -2.43 13.55 -1.01
CA ASP A 348 -3.88 13.48 -1.16
C ASP A 348 -4.47 12.22 -0.53
N ALA A 349 -3.74 11.09 -0.54
CA ALA A 349 -4.20 9.84 0.05
C ALA A 349 -4.39 9.95 1.58
N PHE A 350 -3.68 10.88 2.23
CA PHE A 350 -3.88 11.17 3.66
C PHE A 350 -5.29 11.65 3.98
N ARG A 351 -5.95 12.35 3.04
CA ARG A 351 -7.33 12.82 3.26
C ARG A 351 -8.36 11.70 3.31
N LEU A 352 -7.98 10.50 2.88
CA LEU A 352 -8.85 9.32 2.95
C LEU A 352 -8.94 8.78 4.38
N PHE A 353 -8.09 9.22 5.31
CA PHE A 353 -8.08 8.76 6.69
C PHE A 353 -8.59 9.88 7.61
N GLU A 354 -9.81 9.73 8.13
CA GLU A 354 -10.50 10.81 8.86
C GLU A 354 -9.77 11.24 10.16
N PHE A 355 -8.94 10.35 10.71
CA PHE A 355 -8.22 10.62 11.96
C PHE A 355 -6.94 11.45 11.74
N LEU A 356 -6.44 11.61 10.51
CA LEU A 356 -5.23 12.38 10.24
C LEU A 356 -5.50 13.89 10.35
N VAL A 357 -4.59 14.64 10.97
CA VAL A 357 -4.75 16.06 11.29
C VAL A 357 -3.52 16.84 10.88
N PHE A 358 -3.62 17.61 9.79
CA PHE A 358 -2.50 18.43 9.32
C PHE A 358 -2.73 19.92 9.56
N SER A 359 -1.69 20.59 10.06
CA SER A 359 -1.61 22.04 10.25
C SER A 359 -0.24 22.57 9.85
N PRO A 360 -0.15 23.51 8.89
CA PRO A 360 -1.25 24.05 8.07
C PRO A 360 -1.92 22.97 7.20
N GLU A 361 -3.14 23.22 6.73
CA GLU A 361 -3.84 22.28 5.85
C GLU A 361 -2.98 21.92 4.64
N ILE A 362 -2.98 20.62 4.32
CA ILE A 362 -2.29 20.09 3.15
C ILE A 362 -2.77 20.80 1.87
N PRO A 363 -1.85 21.20 0.95
CA PRO A 363 -2.22 21.72 -0.37
C PRO A 363 -3.18 20.81 -1.14
N LYS A 364 -4.29 21.35 -1.66
CA LYS A 364 -5.29 20.57 -2.40
C LYS A 364 -4.84 20.40 -3.85
N SER A 365 -4.39 19.19 -4.19
CA SER A 365 -4.16 18.82 -5.60
C SER A 365 -5.48 18.46 -6.31
N GLY A 366 -6.48 17.96 -5.55
CA GLY A 366 -7.81 17.63 -6.05
C GLY A 366 -7.92 16.26 -6.72
N ARG A 367 -6.82 15.52 -6.88
CA ARG A 367 -6.74 14.28 -7.67
C ARG A 367 -7.41 13.06 -7.05
N LEU A 368 -7.51 13.01 -5.72
CA LEU A 368 -8.24 11.96 -4.97
C LEU A 368 -9.52 12.48 -4.29
N SER A 369 -10.13 13.54 -4.87
CA SER A 369 -11.28 14.23 -4.29
C SER A 369 -12.55 13.38 -4.18
N SER A 370 -12.59 12.25 -4.89
CA SER A 370 -13.77 11.40 -5.00
C SER A 370 -13.59 10.00 -4.40
N ALA A 371 -12.47 9.75 -3.74
CA ALA A 371 -12.24 8.52 -2.99
C ALA A 371 -12.92 8.59 -1.62
N GLU A 372 -13.53 7.48 -1.21
CA GLU A 372 -14.27 7.41 0.06
C GLU A 372 -13.32 7.50 1.28
N ILE A 373 -13.73 8.25 2.29
CA ILE A 373 -12.99 8.37 3.56
C ILE A 373 -13.21 7.11 4.41
N THR A 374 -12.17 6.64 5.08
CA THR A 374 -12.17 5.45 5.92
C THR A 374 -11.71 5.72 7.36
N LYS A 375 -12.14 4.82 8.24
CA LYS A 375 -11.72 4.66 9.65
C LYS A 375 -11.37 3.19 9.96
N ASP A 376 -11.14 2.37 8.94
CA ASP A 376 -10.88 0.94 9.15
C ASP A 376 -9.45 0.72 9.66
N GLU A 377 -9.32 0.07 10.82
CA GLU A 377 -8.03 -0.22 11.45
C GLU A 377 -7.14 -1.16 10.62
N LYS A 378 -7.72 -2.13 9.88
CA LYS A 378 -6.95 -3.05 9.03
C LYS A 378 -6.37 -2.32 7.84
N ILE A 379 -7.16 -1.45 7.21
CA ILE A 379 -6.68 -0.58 6.12
C ILE A 379 -5.59 0.36 6.64
N SER A 380 -5.78 0.94 7.83
CA SER A 380 -4.81 1.82 8.47
C SER A 380 -3.50 1.09 8.80
N GLN A 381 -3.54 -0.18 9.18
CA GLN A 381 -2.35 -1.01 9.38
C GLN A 381 -1.57 -1.22 8.07
N VAL A 382 -2.27 -1.54 6.97
CA VAL A 382 -1.64 -1.67 5.64
C VAL A 382 -1.07 -0.33 5.17
N PHE A 383 -1.79 0.75 5.41
CA PHE A 383 -1.37 2.11 5.06
C PHE A 383 -0.06 2.48 5.76
N VAL A 384 0.06 2.31 7.08
CA VAL A 384 1.31 2.63 7.78
C VAL A 384 2.47 1.74 7.34
N ASP A 385 2.24 0.46 7.09
CA ASP A 385 3.29 -0.44 6.60
C ASP A 385 3.74 -0.04 5.18
N THR A 386 2.83 0.48 4.35
CA THR A 386 3.15 1.05 3.02
C THR A 386 3.96 2.34 3.15
N LEU A 387 3.59 3.23 4.09
CA LEU A 387 4.34 4.46 4.35
C LEU A 387 5.80 4.17 4.77
N PHE A 388 6.02 3.16 5.61
CA PHE A 388 7.36 2.73 5.99
C PHE A 388 8.20 2.28 4.79
N GLN A 389 7.60 1.59 3.81
CA GLN A 389 8.32 1.12 2.62
C GLN A 389 8.79 2.28 1.74
N ILE A 390 7.93 3.29 1.54
CA ILE A 390 8.21 4.39 0.61
C ILE A 390 9.07 5.49 1.23
N ARG A 391 9.05 5.62 2.57
CA ARG A 391 9.70 6.68 3.34
C ARG A 391 11.12 7.05 2.90
N SER A 392 11.95 6.07 2.55
CA SER A 392 13.37 6.28 2.26
C SER A 392 13.65 6.93 0.89
N GLY A 393 12.70 6.86 -0.05
CA GLY A 393 12.85 7.34 -1.42
C GLY A 393 12.25 8.72 -1.70
N LEU A 394 11.65 9.36 -0.70
CA LEU A 394 10.87 10.60 -0.85
C LEU A 394 11.74 11.86 -0.69
N SER A 395 11.27 12.95 -1.27
CA SER A 395 11.76 14.30 -1.00
C SER A 395 11.57 14.70 0.48
N ASP A 396 12.42 15.61 0.99
CA ASP A 396 12.37 16.05 2.39
C ASP A 396 11.02 16.68 2.77
N GLU A 397 10.38 17.38 1.82
CA GLU A 397 9.06 18.00 2.03
C GLU A 397 7.96 16.95 2.22
N VAL A 398 7.85 15.99 1.30
CA VAL A 398 6.85 14.90 1.39
C VAL A 398 7.13 13.99 2.58
N LYS A 399 8.41 13.75 2.88
CA LYS A 399 8.84 12.94 4.02
C LYS A 399 8.34 13.49 5.35
N ALA A 400 8.31 14.81 5.54
CA ALA A 400 7.77 15.40 6.77
C ALA A 400 6.28 15.08 6.97
N TYR A 401 5.49 15.12 5.90
CA TYR A 401 4.09 14.73 5.96
C TYR A 401 3.91 13.21 6.18
N VAL A 402 4.72 12.38 5.52
CA VAL A 402 4.70 10.92 5.70
C VAL A 402 5.09 10.53 7.13
N ASP A 403 6.16 11.09 7.68
CA ASP A 403 6.60 10.82 9.05
C ASP A 403 5.54 11.25 10.06
N THR A 404 4.87 12.39 9.82
CA THR A 404 3.74 12.85 10.63
C THR A 404 2.55 11.87 10.53
N ALA A 405 2.19 11.43 9.33
CA ALA A 405 1.11 10.46 9.11
C ALA A 405 1.39 9.09 9.76
N ILE A 406 2.64 8.64 9.74
CA ILE A 406 3.09 7.42 10.44
C ILE A 406 2.83 7.57 11.95
N VAL A 407 3.22 8.69 12.57
CA VAL A 407 2.98 8.94 14.00
C VAL A 407 1.49 8.92 14.31
N GLU A 408 0.68 9.64 13.54
CA GLU A 408 -0.76 9.73 13.78
C GLU A 408 -1.46 8.38 13.59
N THR A 409 -1.06 7.62 12.57
CA THR A 409 -1.65 6.29 12.29
C THR A 409 -1.23 5.27 13.34
N LEU A 410 0.04 5.22 13.75
CA LEU A 410 0.48 4.35 14.85
C LEU A 410 -0.20 4.73 16.17
N SER A 411 -0.45 6.02 16.39
CA SER A 411 -1.17 6.50 17.57
C SER A 411 -2.65 6.11 17.53
N TYR A 412 -3.30 6.23 16.37
CA TYR A 412 -4.68 5.78 16.14
C TYR A 412 -4.83 4.27 16.38
N LEU A 413 -3.88 3.47 15.89
CA LEU A 413 -3.81 2.02 16.10
C LEU A 413 -3.33 1.62 17.51
N ASN A 414 -3.01 2.59 18.37
CA ASN A 414 -2.44 2.40 19.71
C ASN A 414 -1.17 1.50 19.73
N ASN A 415 -0.39 1.49 18.65
CA ASN A 415 0.82 0.68 18.52
C ASN A 415 2.04 1.41 19.10
N SER A 416 2.00 1.59 20.42
CA SER A 416 2.99 2.38 21.16
C SER A 416 4.42 1.81 21.06
N LYS A 417 4.59 0.50 20.78
CA LYS A 417 5.91 -0.11 20.61
C LYS A 417 6.55 0.33 19.30
N LYS A 418 5.87 0.13 18.15
CA LYS A 418 6.35 0.62 16.84
C LYS A 418 6.54 2.14 16.87
N LEU A 419 5.67 2.87 17.58
CA LEU A 419 5.80 4.32 17.70
C LEU A 419 7.08 4.73 18.46
N CYS A 420 7.42 4.04 19.54
CA CYS A 420 8.69 4.26 20.24
C CYS A 420 9.90 3.97 19.34
N ASP A 421 9.85 2.84 18.62
CA ASP A 421 10.92 2.45 17.67
C ASP A 421 11.10 3.51 16.59
N PHE A 422 10.00 4.02 16.04
CA PHE A 422 10.03 5.05 15.01
C PHE A 422 10.63 6.36 15.51
N PHE A 423 10.25 6.83 16.71
CA PHE A 423 10.84 8.06 17.26
C PHE A 423 12.33 7.92 17.63
N ASP A 424 12.82 6.71 17.92
CA ASP A 424 14.24 6.47 18.16
C ASP A 424 15.10 6.66 16.89
N GLU A 425 14.48 6.58 15.70
CA GLU A 425 15.12 6.90 14.42
C GLU A 425 15.21 8.42 14.14
N ASN A 426 14.68 9.27 15.03
CA ASN A 426 14.60 10.73 14.88
C ASN A 426 13.90 11.17 13.57
N PRO A 427 12.60 10.87 13.41
CA PRO A 427 11.83 11.25 12.23
C PRO A 427 11.67 12.77 12.14
N VAL A 428 11.44 13.26 10.92
CA VAL A 428 11.18 14.69 10.66
C VAL A 428 9.67 14.88 10.68
N VAL A 429 9.11 15.45 11.75
CA VAL A 429 7.66 15.58 11.92
C VAL A 429 7.21 17.04 11.92
N ILE A 430 5.95 17.28 11.53
CA ILE A 430 5.31 18.59 11.60
C ILE A 430 4.69 18.75 12.99
N THR A 431 5.43 19.39 13.90
CA THR A 431 5.05 19.53 15.32
C THR A 431 3.67 20.16 15.49
N GLU A 432 3.31 21.19 14.71
CA GLU A 432 2.00 21.85 14.81
C GLU A 432 0.83 20.90 14.49
N SER A 433 1.04 19.97 13.56
CA SER A 433 0.05 18.93 13.21
C SER A 433 -0.14 17.96 14.37
N LEU A 434 0.98 17.44 14.89
CA LEU A 434 0.97 16.51 16.02
C LEU A 434 0.40 17.13 17.30
N ASP A 435 0.72 18.39 17.60
CA ASP A 435 0.18 19.08 18.76
C ASP A 435 -1.36 19.16 18.68
N LYS A 436 -1.92 19.53 17.50
CA LYS A 436 -3.38 19.51 17.27
C LYS A 436 -3.98 18.12 17.31
N PHE A 437 -3.29 17.11 16.78
CA PHE A 437 -3.75 15.72 16.83
C PHE A 437 -3.87 15.24 18.29
N PHE A 438 -2.88 15.56 19.13
CA PHE A 438 -2.83 15.12 20.52
C PHE A 438 -3.68 15.95 21.49
N GLU A 439 -4.13 17.16 21.14
CA GLU A 439 -5.15 17.90 21.92
C GLU A 439 -6.41 17.06 22.20
N LYS A 440 -6.74 16.14 21.30
CA LYS A 440 -7.92 15.26 21.38
C LYS A 440 -7.61 13.83 21.80
N ASN A 441 -6.33 13.41 21.80
CA ASN A 441 -5.90 12.03 21.98
C ASN A 441 -4.93 11.89 23.16
N ASN A 442 -5.47 11.87 24.38
CA ASN A 442 -4.67 11.73 25.60
C ASN A 442 -4.50 10.24 25.98
N GLY A 443 -3.28 9.73 25.94
CA GLY A 443 -3.00 8.32 26.26
C GLY A 443 -1.52 7.94 26.14
N VAL A 444 -1.24 6.64 26.03
CA VAL A 444 0.12 6.11 25.89
C VAL A 444 0.85 6.70 24.67
N PRO A 445 0.23 6.81 23.47
CA PRO A 445 0.90 7.44 22.31
C PRO A 445 1.29 8.90 22.56
N PHE A 446 0.45 9.67 23.28
CA PHE A 446 0.77 11.04 23.64
C PHE A 446 1.97 11.12 24.60
N ALA A 447 2.08 10.20 25.55
CA ALA A 447 3.25 10.12 26.42
C ALA A 447 4.54 9.84 25.61
N VAL A 448 4.47 8.99 24.58
CA VAL A 448 5.60 8.75 23.67
C VAL A 448 5.97 10.04 22.93
N TYR A 449 5.00 10.78 22.40
CA TYR A 449 5.23 12.07 21.73
C TYR A 449 5.83 13.13 22.68
N LEU A 450 5.30 13.27 23.90
CA LEU A 450 5.89 14.15 24.92
C LEU A 450 7.34 13.78 25.25
N SER A 451 7.65 12.49 25.31
CA SER A 451 9.03 12.04 25.48
C SER A 451 9.92 12.40 24.29
N TYR A 452 9.41 12.38 23.06
CA TYR A 452 10.14 12.84 21.88
C TYR A 452 10.41 14.35 21.93
N GLN A 453 9.46 15.14 22.45
CA GLN A 453 9.64 16.58 22.74
C GLN A 453 10.58 16.88 23.93
N GLY A 454 11.14 15.86 24.60
CA GLY A 454 11.98 16.02 25.79
C GLY A 454 11.21 16.25 27.11
N LYS A 455 9.87 16.23 27.09
CA LYS A 455 8.99 16.39 28.25
C LYS A 455 8.78 15.06 29.00
N HIS A 456 9.88 14.38 29.34
CA HIS A 456 9.85 13.03 29.93
C HIS A 456 9.10 12.96 31.28
N SER A 457 9.12 14.02 32.09
CA SER A 457 8.40 14.05 33.37
C SER A 457 6.88 14.01 33.21
N GLU A 458 6.36 14.76 32.24
CA GLU A 458 4.92 14.76 31.91
C GLU A 458 4.52 13.42 31.30
N ALA A 459 5.34 12.89 30.39
CA ALA A 459 5.14 11.56 29.79
C ALA A 459 5.02 10.45 30.83
N VAL A 460 5.95 10.40 31.81
CA VAL A 460 5.91 9.39 32.87
C VAL A 460 4.69 9.54 33.78
N GLN A 461 4.22 10.78 34.02
CA GLN A 461 3.01 11.00 34.80
C GLN A 461 1.77 10.40 34.13
N ILE A 462 1.62 10.58 32.82
CA ILE A 462 0.55 9.94 32.04
C ILE A 462 0.68 8.41 32.12
N LEU A 463 1.90 7.88 32.02
CA LEU A 463 2.12 6.43 32.02
C LEU A 463 1.88 5.80 33.39
N LYS A 464 2.03 6.53 34.49
CA LYS A 464 1.68 6.06 35.84
C LYS A 464 0.20 5.72 36.00
N GLU A 465 -0.64 6.38 35.21
CA GLU A 465 -2.08 6.14 35.14
C GLU A 465 -2.43 5.03 34.14
N SER A 466 -1.47 4.58 33.33
CA SER A 466 -1.62 3.51 32.34
C SER A 466 -1.01 2.17 32.82
N SER A 467 -1.34 1.07 32.13
CA SER A 467 -0.73 -0.25 32.32
C SER A 467 0.50 -0.51 31.42
N SER A 468 0.96 0.49 30.64
CA SER A 468 2.04 0.32 29.65
C SER A 468 3.44 0.49 30.25
N LEU A 469 3.86 -0.50 31.07
CA LEU A 469 5.10 -0.45 31.85
C LEU A 469 6.37 -0.49 30.98
N ASP A 470 6.37 -1.20 29.86
CA ASP A 470 7.53 -1.28 28.96
C ASP A 470 7.84 0.08 28.29
N VAL A 471 6.79 0.81 27.89
CA VAL A 471 6.92 2.16 27.33
C VAL A 471 7.47 3.13 28.39
N ALA A 472 6.99 3.01 29.63
CA ALA A 472 7.48 3.82 30.74
C ALA A 472 8.96 3.54 31.04
N ALA A 473 9.36 2.27 31.04
CA ALA A 473 10.76 1.88 31.23
C ALA A 473 11.66 2.46 30.13
N ARG A 474 11.24 2.41 28.87
CA ARG A 474 12.00 3.02 27.75
C ARG A 474 12.14 4.53 27.90
N ILE A 475 11.07 5.23 28.25
CA ILE A 475 11.08 6.69 28.45
C ILE A 475 11.96 7.09 29.63
N ILE A 476 11.89 6.35 30.74
CA ILE A 476 12.77 6.60 31.90
C ILE A 476 14.23 6.36 31.52
N SER A 477 14.51 5.31 30.74
CA SER A 477 15.85 5.01 30.24
C SER A 477 16.43 6.14 29.38
N LYS A 478 15.61 6.82 28.56
CA LYS A 478 16.06 7.96 27.73
C LYS A 478 16.55 9.15 28.56
N LYS A 479 15.94 9.41 29.72
CA LYS A 479 16.35 10.49 30.64
C LYS A 479 17.21 9.95 31.81
N ALA A 480 17.78 8.76 31.68
CA ALA A 480 18.45 8.11 32.79
C ALA A 480 19.74 8.78 33.26
N ILE A 481 20.31 9.68 32.45
CA ILE A 481 21.45 10.52 32.85
C ILE A 481 21.11 11.46 34.02
N ASP A 482 19.82 11.83 34.16
CA ASP A 482 19.30 12.59 35.29
C ASP A 482 18.95 11.61 36.41
N TRP A 483 19.89 11.40 37.33
CA TRP A 483 19.70 10.44 38.42
C TRP A 483 18.52 10.81 39.34
N GLU A 484 18.26 12.09 39.58
CA GLU A 484 17.12 12.51 40.42
C GLU A 484 15.79 12.08 39.78
N PHE A 485 15.72 12.17 38.45
CA PHE A 485 14.59 11.67 37.69
C PHE A 485 14.43 10.15 37.80
N VAL A 486 15.51 9.39 37.72
CA VAL A 486 15.51 7.93 37.88
C VAL A 486 15.07 7.56 39.29
N GLU A 487 15.72 8.11 40.32
CA GLU A 487 15.44 7.83 41.74
C GLU A 487 14.00 8.15 42.14
N LYS A 488 13.39 9.17 41.52
CA LYS A 488 11.98 9.53 41.73
C LYS A 488 10.99 8.53 41.09
N ASN A 489 11.32 7.94 39.95
CA ASN A 489 10.35 7.18 39.14
C ASN A 489 10.55 5.67 39.15
N VAL A 490 11.77 5.19 39.34
CA VAL A 490 12.10 3.75 39.44
C VAL A 490 11.37 3.04 40.59
N PRO A 491 11.12 3.64 41.77
CA PRO A 491 10.34 2.98 42.83
C PRO A 491 8.96 2.51 42.37
N TRP A 492 8.28 3.34 41.58
CA TRP A 492 6.98 3.00 41.00
C TRP A 492 7.06 1.84 40.00
N LEU A 493 8.14 1.77 39.20
CA LEU A 493 8.38 0.61 38.33
C LEU A 493 8.66 -0.64 39.15
N PHE A 494 9.45 -0.58 40.23
CA PHE A 494 9.71 -1.74 41.08
C PHE A 494 8.44 -2.32 41.72
N GLU A 495 7.44 -1.49 42.03
CA GLU A 495 6.16 -1.95 42.57
C GLU A 495 5.32 -2.74 41.56
N ARG A 496 5.50 -2.50 40.25
CA ARG A 496 4.62 -3.03 39.19
C ARG A 496 5.30 -3.97 38.20
N ALA A 497 6.54 -3.69 37.83
CA ALA A 497 7.41 -4.48 36.95
C ALA A 497 8.88 -4.37 37.41
N PRO A 498 9.28 -5.14 38.45
CA PRO A 498 10.65 -5.16 38.96
C PRO A 498 11.72 -5.46 37.91
N GLU A 499 11.41 -6.31 36.94
CA GLU A 499 12.33 -6.66 35.84
C GLU A 499 12.68 -5.43 35.00
N GLN A 500 11.68 -4.65 34.61
CA GLN A 500 11.80 -3.46 33.78
C GLN A 500 12.53 -2.35 34.55
N ALA A 501 12.30 -2.26 35.86
CA ALA A 501 13.06 -1.38 36.74
C ALA A 501 14.56 -1.75 36.75
N CYS A 502 14.89 -3.05 36.81
CA CYS A 502 16.27 -3.52 36.74
C CYS A 502 16.91 -3.21 35.38
N LEU A 503 16.17 -3.36 34.28
CA LEU A 503 16.65 -3.00 32.93
C LEU A 503 16.93 -1.50 32.80
N VAL A 504 16.07 -0.64 33.34
CA VAL A 504 16.30 0.82 33.39
C VAL A 504 17.61 1.11 34.12
N LEU A 505 17.79 0.53 35.31
CA LEU A 505 18.98 0.74 36.14
C LEU A 505 20.26 0.16 35.53
N ALA A 506 20.13 -0.84 34.65
CA ALA A 506 21.22 -1.45 33.91
C ALA A 506 21.46 -0.80 32.52
N SER A 507 20.81 0.33 32.22
CA SER A 507 21.02 1.07 30.97
C SER A 507 22.43 1.65 30.88
N ASP A 508 23.05 1.59 29.70
CA ASP A 508 24.40 2.10 29.38
C ASP A 508 24.59 3.61 29.60
N ILE A 509 23.51 4.33 29.92
CA ILE A 509 23.51 5.78 30.20
C ILE A 509 23.73 6.07 31.69
N ILE A 510 23.50 5.08 32.56
CA ILE A 510 23.61 5.21 34.02
C ILE A 510 24.99 4.77 34.49
N ASP A 511 25.55 5.46 35.50
CA ASP A 511 26.70 4.93 36.24
C ASP A 511 26.31 3.64 36.97
N ILE A 512 26.81 2.52 36.47
CA ILE A 512 26.49 1.19 37.00
C ILE A 512 26.89 1.01 38.47
N SER A 513 27.94 1.70 38.94
CA SER A 513 28.38 1.64 40.34
C SER A 513 27.35 2.33 41.25
N ARG A 514 26.80 3.47 40.79
CA ARG A 514 25.73 4.19 41.48
C ARG A 514 24.43 3.38 41.49
N ALA A 515 24.05 2.81 40.34
CA ALA A 515 22.88 1.94 40.22
C ALA A 515 22.98 0.73 41.16
N ARG A 516 24.15 0.09 41.21
CA ARG A 516 24.43 -1.03 42.11
C ARG A 516 24.23 -0.65 43.57
N ALA A 517 24.88 0.43 44.03
CA ALA A 517 24.75 0.89 45.42
C ALA A 517 23.29 1.20 45.79
N TYR A 518 22.53 1.74 44.85
CA TYR A 518 21.11 2.00 45.01
C TYR A 518 20.28 0.71 45.16
N VAL A 519 20.48 -0.28 44.27
CA VAL A 519 19.76 -1.57 44.36
C VAL A 519 20.10 -2.31 45.64
N VAL A 520 21.38 -2.39 46.02
CA VAL A 520 21.82 -3.05 47.26
C VAL A 520 21.16 -2.42 48.49
N SER A 521 21.00 -1.09 48.51
CA SER A 521 20.45 -0.38 49.67
C SER A 521 18.92 -0.34 49.71
N LYS A 522 18.24 -0.24 48.57
CA LYS A 522 16.78 -0.06 48.50
C LYS A 522 16.01 -1.32 48.09
N TYR A 523 16.59 -2.16 47.24
CA TYR A 523 15.93 -3.31 46.62
C TYR A 523 16.80 -4.58 46.68
N PRO A 524 17.30 -4.98 47.86
CA PRO A 524 18.27 -6.08 47.98
C PRO A 524 17.76 -7.42 47.45
N LEU A 525 16.44 -7.65 47.49
CA LEU A 525 15.81 -8.85 46.95
C LEU A 525 16.02 -9.00 45.44
N PHE A 526 16.05 -7.89 44.70
CA PHE A 526 16.18 -7.88 43.23
C PHE A 526 17.63 -7.70 42.75
N TYR A 527 18.60 -7.71 43.67
CA TYR A 527 20.00 -7.47 43.33
C TYR A 527 20.56 -8.49 42.34
N MET A 528 20.22 -9.78 42.47
CA MET A 528 20.62 -10.80 41.51
C MET A 528 20.03 -10.55 40.12
N ARG A 529 18.77 -10.12 40.02
CA ARG A 529 18.16 -9.74 38.74
C ARG A 529 18.85 -8.54 38.11
N PHE A 530 19.15 -7.51 38.91
CA PHE A 530 19.90 -6.35 38.44
C PHE A 530 21.28 -6.75 37.89
N LEU A 531 22.00 -7.62 38.61
CA LEU A 531 23.30 -8.11 38.14
C LEU A 531 23.18 -8.82 36.78
N MET A 532 22.17 -9.70 36.60
CA MET A 532 21.90 -10.35 35.32
C MET A 532 21.69 -9.34 34.18
N CYS A 533 20.89 -8.29 34.42
CA CYS A 533 20.68 -7.21 33.44
C CYS A 533 21.97 -6.41 33.16
N ALA A 534 22.78 -6.17 34.20
CA ALA A 534 23.99 -5.35 34.13
C ALA A 534 25.18 -6.02 33.43
N LEU A 535 25.18 -7.33 33.22
CA LEU A 535 26.34 -8.05 32.66
C LEU A 535 26.79 -7.54 31.28
N LYS A 536 25.83 -7.05 30.47
CA LYS A 536 26.09 -6.50 29.14
C LYS A 536 26.47 -5.01 29.15
N HIS A 537 26.45 -4.37 30.32
CA HIS A 537 26.77 -2.95 30.47
C HIS A 537 28.22 -2.66 30.06
N LYS A 538 28.42 -1.62 29.26
CA LYS A 538 29.74 -1.29 28.68
C LYS A 538 30.81 -0.93 29.72
N ASP A 539 30.42 -0.22 30.79
CA ASP A 539 31.34 0.33 31.80
C ASP A 539 31.52 -0.58 33.04
N ILE A 540 31.21 -1.87 32.94
CA ILE A 540 31.29 -2.77 34.09
C ILE A 540 32.75 -3.10 34.45
N ILE A 541 33.27 -2.45 35.49
CA ILE A 541 34.60 -2.73 36.04
C ILE A 541 34.54 -4.05 36.82
N SER A 542 35.44 -4.99 36.52
CA SER A 542 35.49 -6.32 37.15
C SER A 542 34.29 -7.23 36.82
N ARG A 543 33.87 -7.30 35.55
CA ARG A 543 32.83 -8.24 35.05
C ARG A 543 32.98 -9.66 35.61
N LYS A 544 34.20 -10.18 35.61
CA LYS A 544 34.58 -11.45 36.24
C LYS A 544 34.03 -11.61 37.66
N MET A 545 34.17 -10.59 38.51
CA MET A 545 33.70 -10.65 39.90
C MET A 545 32.17 -10.79 39.95
N PHE A 546 31.44 -10.03 39.12
CA PHE A 546 29.97 -10.08 39.06
C PHE A 546 29.44 -11.41 38.56
N ILE A 547 30.07 -11.95 37.50
CA ILE A 547 29.72 -13.28 36.98
C ILE A 547 29.89 -14.32 38.07
N ASN A 548 30.99 -14.26 38.85
CA ASN A 548 31.24 -15.22 39.91
C ASN A 548 30.32 -15.06 41.12
N GLU A 549 29.91 -13.84 41.44
CA GLU A 549 28.87 -13.56 42.43
C GLU A 549 27.52 -14.16 42.01
N LEU A 550 27.13 -13.96 40.74
CA LEU A 550 25.91 -14.53 40.15
C LEU A 550 25.94 -16.06 40.12
N THR A 551 26.98 -16.67 39.55
CA THR A 551 27.08 -18.12 39.43
C THR A 551 27.10 -18.80 40.80
N THR A 552 27.79 -18.23 41.79
CA THR A 552 27.76 -18.72 43.17
C THR A 552 26.36 -18.62 43.77
N GLY A 553 25.66 -17.50 43.54
CA GLY A 553 24.27 -17.30 43.98
C GLY A 553 23.30 -18.32 43.38
N LEU A 554 23.36 -18.52 42.07
CA LEU A 554 22.52 -19.48 41.34
C LEU A 554 22.79 -20.92 41.79
N VAL A 555 24.05 -21.32 41.95
CA VAL A 555 24.40 -22.66 42.46
C VAL A 555 23.87 -22.86 43.87
N LYS A 556 24.05 -21.88 44.76
CA LYS A 556 23.51 -21.96 46.13
C LYS A 556 22.00 -22.14 46.11
N LEU A 557 21.29 -21.40 45.27
CA LEU A 557 19.85 -21.56 45.06
C LEU A 557 19.49 -22.96 44.57
N LEU A 558 20.12 -23.46 43.50
CA LEU A 558 19.87 -24.81 42.97
C LEU A 558 20.10 -25.91 44.01
N THR A 559 21.14 -25.79 44.84
CA THR A 559 21.42 -26.78 45.89
C THR A 559 20.44 -26.75 47.07
N ASN A 560 19.68 -25.66 47.23
CA ASN A 560 18.78 -25.46 48.36
C ASN A 560 17.30 -25.52 47.97
N ILE A 561 16.93 -25.31 46.70
CA ILE A 561 15.53 -25.09 46.28
C ILE A 561 14.58 -26.25 46.61
N LYS A 562 15.09 -27.49 46.64
CA LYS A 562 14.32 -28.69 47.00
C LYS A 562 14.35 -29.03 48.49
N LYS A 563 15.00 -28.23 49.34
CA LYS A 563 15.05 -28.49 50.78
C LYS A 563 13.74 -28.11 51.46
N PRO A 564 13.29 -28.86 52.49
CA PRO A 564 12.02 -28.58 53.19
C PRO A 564 11.94 -27.20 53.83
N ASP A 565 13.08 -26.59 54.14
CA ASP A 565 13.24 -25.30 54.81
C ASP A 565 13.62 -24.14 53.85
N PHE A 566 13.48 -24.34 52.54
CA PHE A 566 13.81 -23.32 51.54
C PHE A 566 12.95 -22.05 51.70
N ASP A 567 13.59 -20.91 51.95
CA ASP A 567 12.92 -19.62 51.95
C ASP A 567 12.69 -19.14 50.52
N ARG A 568 11.43 -19.18 50.06
CA ARG A 568 11.01 -18.69 48.74
C ARG A 568 11.41 -17.24 48.48
N LYS A 569 11.65 -16.43 49.51
CA LYS A 569 12.13 -15.04 49.34
C LYS A 569 13.50 -14.97 48.68
N GLU A 570 14.35 -15.99 48.84
CA GLU A 570 15.67 -16.04 48.18
C GLU A 570 15.58 -16.07 46.64
N ALA A 571 14.44 -16.50 46.11
CA ALA A 571 14.16 -16.59 44.67
C ALA A 571 13.07 -15.60 44.21
N SER A 572 12.75 -14.59 45.03
CA SER A 572 11.72 -13.58 44.73
C SER A 572 12.02 -12.72 43.49
N TRP A 573 13.26 -12.74 43.01
CA TRP A 573 13.73 -11.97 41.86
C TRP A 573 13.60 -12.72 40.52
N LEU A 574 13.23 -14.00 40.53
CA LEU A 574 12.97 -14.77 39.31
C LEU A 574 11.73 -14.23 38.59
N ASN A 575 11.77 -14.20 37.26
CA ASN A 575 10.67 -13.75 36.42
C ASN A 575 9.41 -14.59 36.67
N CYS A 576 9.53 -15.91 36.81
CA CYS A 576 8.39 -16.77 37.12
C CYS A 576 7.74 -16.44 38.48
N VAL A 577 8.52 -15.97 39.46
CA VAL A 577 8.02 -15.57 40.79
C VAL A 577 7.45 -14.16 40.77
N ILE A 578 8.06 -13.25 40.01
CA ILE A 578 7.55 -11.89 39.77
C ILE A 578 6.16 -11.94 39.12
N GLN A 579 5.98 -12.81 38.11
CA GLN A 579 4.69 -12.98 37.42
C GLN A 579 3.66 -13.74 38.26
N ASN A 580 4.09 -14.73 39.04
CA ASN A 580 3.22 -15.51 39.92
C ASN A 580 3.96 -15.90 41.21
N LYS A 581 3.54 -15.30 42.34
CA LYS A 581 4.13 -15.55 43.67
C LYS A 581 4.01 -17.01 44.14
N GLU A 582 3.03 -17.74 43.61
CA GLU A 582 2.75 -19.15 43.95
C GLU A 582 3.39 -20.14 42.98
N THR A 583 4.32 -19.70 42.13
CA THR A 583 5.01 -20.57 41.18
C THR A 583 5.61 -21.81 41.84
N ASN A 584 5.49 -22.96 41.17
CA ASN A 584 6.04 -24.23 41.64
C ASN A 584 7.57 -24.20 41.61
N LEU A 585 8.19 -24.87 42.58
CA LEU A 585 9.64 -25.03 42.72
C LEU A 585 10.29 -25.63 41.46
N ASP A 586 9.61 -26.51 40.73
CA ASP A 586 10.16 -27.08 39.49
C ASP A 586 10.33 -26.03 38.38
N VAL A 587 9.42 -25.05 38.30
CA VAL A 587 9.50 -23.95 37.31
C VAL A 587 10.61 -22.99 37.70
N MET A 588 10.75 -22.70 39.00
CA MET A 588 11.85 -21.90 39.53
C MET A 588 13.20 -22.58 39.30
N GLU A 589 13.30 -23.89 39.57
CA GLU A 589 14.50 -24.70 39.33
C GLU A 589 14.90 -24.65 37.85
N LYS A 590 13.92 -24.73 36.95
CA LYS A 590 14.17 -24.62 35.51
C LYS A 590 14.70 -23.24 35.12
N GLU A 591 14.08 -22.14 35.59
CA GLU A 591 14.54 -20.78 35.28
C GLU A 591 15.98 -20.55 35.79
N ILE A 592 16.28 -20.91 37.05
CA ILE A 592 17.63 -20.80 37.62
C ILE A 592 18.64 -21.64 36.82
N SER A 593 18.23 -22.84 36.38
CA SER A 593 19.07 -23.71 35.56
C SER A 593 19.36 -23.09 34.20
N ASP A 594 18.34 -22.53 33.53
CA ASP A 594 18.48 -21.88 32.23
C ASP A 594 19.40 -20.64 32.33
N ASP A 595 19.22 -19.81 33.36
CA ASP A 595 20.07 -18.63 33.62
C ASP A 595 21.54 -19.04 33.87
N LEU A 596 21.79 -20.05 34.70
CA LEU A 596 23.15 -20.52 34.98
C LEU A 596 23.82 -21.08 33.72
N ILE A 597 23.08 -21.82 32.90
CA ILE A 597 23.58 -22.38 31.63
C ILE A 597 23.90 -21.25 30.64
N GLU A 598 23.06 -20.22 30.55
CA GLU A 598 23.33 -19.06 29.71
C GLU A 598 24.62 -18.35 30.13
N LEU A 599 24.84 -18.17 31.44
CA LEU A 599 26.08 -17.59 31.96
C LEU A 599 27.31 -18.43 31.62
N LEU A 600 27.23 -19.75 31.82
CA LEU A 600 28.33 -20.67 31.53
C LEU A 600 28.70 -20.67 30.05
N ARG A 601 27.72 -20.62 29.15
CA ARG A 601 27.96 -20.61 27.71
C ARG A 601 28.47 -19.26 27.22
N THR A 602 27.93 -18.17 27.75
CA THR A 602 28.26 -16.82 27.28
C THR A 602 29.59 -16.32 27.83
N PHE A 603 29.94 -16.69 29.06
CA PHE A 603 31.10 -16.13 29.78
C PHE A 603 32.04 -17.19 30.36
N HIS A 604 32.19 -18.35 29.68
CA HIS A 604 32.97 -19.50 30.19
C HIS A 604 34.37 -19.14 30.71
N ASP A 605 35.12 -18.25 30.03
CA ASP A 605 36.47 -17.83 30.42
C ASP A 605 36.52 -16.96 31.71
N GLU A 606 35.41 -16.31 32.05
CA GLU A 606 35.31 -15.42 33.21
C GLU A 606 34.78 -16.15 34.46
N VAL A 607 34.23 -17.35 34.31
CA VAL A 607 33.69 -18.13 35.43
C VAL A 607 34.82 -18.83 36.20
N GLU A 608 34.79 -18.75 37.54
CA GLU A 608 35.63 -19.50 38.46
C GLU A 608 35.11 -20.92 38.59
N ILE A 609 35.36 -21.69 37.53
CA ILE A 609 34.87 -23.05 37.37
C ILE A 609 35.24 -23.97 38.56
N GLN A 610 36.42 -23.79 39.17
CA GLN A 610 36.83 -24.59 40.32
C GLN A 610 35.87 -24.44 41.51
N ASN A 611 35.27 -23.26 41.72
CA ASN A 611 34.27 -23.06 42.76
C ASN A 611 32.97 -23.84 42.44
N LEU A 612 32.54 -23.84 41.18
CA LEU A 612 31.37 -24.60 40.72
C LEU A 612 31.57 -26.11 40.86
N MET A 613 32.77 -26.60 40.55
CA MET A 613 33.13 -28.03 40.68
C MET A 613 32.99 -28.55 42.11
N THR A 614 33.16 -27.71 43.14
CA THR A 614 32.95 -28.14 44.54
C THR A 614 31.48 -28.35 44.92
N HIS A 615 30.55 -27.88 44.08
CA HIS A 615 29.10 -27.95 44.31
C HIS A 615 28.35 -28.83 43.28
N VAL A 616 28.98 -29.20 42.16
CA VAL A 616 28.34 -29.94 41.05
C VAL A 616 27.64 -31.23 41.50
N SER A 617 28.24 -31.97 42.44
CA SER A 617 27.70 -33.21 42.98
C SER A 617 26.47 -33.02 43.88
N LYS A 618 26.22 -31.78 44.34
CA LYS A 618 25.05 -31.40 45.14
C LYS A 618 23.89 -30.89 44.28
N ILE A 619 24.10 -30.67 42.98
CA ILE A 619 23.08 -30.22 42.03
C ILE A 619 22.46 -31.47 41.39
N ASP A 620 21.23 -31.81 41.76
CA ASP A 620 20.51 -32.98 41.23
C ASP A 620 19.79 -32.67 39.90
N ILE A 621 20.51 -32.02 38.97
CA ILE A 621 19.98 -31.56 37.68
C ILE A 621 20.98 -31.92 36.59
N PRO A 622 20.77 -33.04 35.86
CA PRO A 622 21.73 -33.57 34.88
C PRO A 622 22.19 -32.55 33.84
N ARG A 623 21.26 -31.76 33.29
CA ARG A 623 21.57 -30.74 32.28
C ARG A 623 22.54 -29.66 32.79
N VAL A 624 22.39 -29.22 34.04
CA VAL A 624 23.29 -28.22 34.64
C VAL A 624 24.66 -28.83 34.94
N GLN A 625 24.69 -30.05 35.46
CA GLN A 625 25.94 -30.77 35.71
C GLN A 625 26.76 -30.95 34.43
N VAL A 626 26.11 -31.33 33.33
CA VAL A 626 26.73 -31.47 32.01
C VAL A 626 27.40 -30.16 31.60
N GLU A 627 26.73 -29.02 31.72
CA GLU A 627 27.29 -27.71 31.33
C GLU A 627 28.44 -27.28 32.24
N ILE A 628 28.38 -27.55 33.56
CA ILE A 628 29.49 -27.29 34.49
C ILE A 628 30.72 -28.14 34.13
N TYR A 629 30.54 -29.45 33.92
CA TYR A 629 31.65 -30.33 33.53
C TYR A 629 32.23 -29.97 32.15
N THR A 630 31.37 -29.55 31.23
CA THR A 630 31.75 -29.06 29.89
C THR A 630 32.61 -27.81 29.99
N ALA A 631 32.15 -26.80 30.75
CA ALA A 631 32.91 -25.57 30.99
C ALA A 631 34.25 -25.85 31.70
N ALA A 632 34.31 -26.88 32.54
CA ALA A 632 35.51 -27.31 33.24
C ALA A 632 36.48 -28.20 32.46
N GLY A 633 36.10 -28.60 31.24
CA GLY A 633 36.90 -29.52 30.41
C GLY A 633 36.85 -30.99 30.84
N TYR A 634 35.97 -31.35 31.79
CA TYR A 634 35.70 -32.72 32.25
C TYR A 634 34.68 -33.40 31.32
N LEU A 635 35.07 -33.57 30.06
CA LEU A 635 34.20 -34.04 28.98
C LEU A 635 33.70 -35.48 29.19
N SER A 636 34.51 -36.33 29.82
CA SER A 636 34.14 -37.71 30.13
C SER A 636 33.01 -37.76 31.15
N GLU A 637 33.06 -36.93 32.19
CA GLU A 637 32.05 -36.79 33.23
C GLU A 637 30.75 -36.24 32.66
N ALA A 638 30.83 -35.22 31.78
CA ALA A 638 29.67 -34.69 31.06
C ALA A 638 28.98 -35.78 30.21
N LEU A 639 29.76 -36.50 29.38
CA LEU A 639 29.24 -37.57 28.53
C LEU A 639 28.69 -38.75 29.33
N ASN A 640 29.26 -39.07 30.49
CA ASN A 640 28.74 -40.11 31.38
C ASN A 640 27.34 -39.80 31.90
N ILE A 641 27.01 -38.51 32.09
CA ILE A 641 25.67 -38.08 32.48
C ILE A 641 24.73 -38.18 31.27
N VAL A 642 25.11 -37.64 30.11
CA VAL A 642 24.32 -37.69 28.87
C VAL A 642 24.05 -39.12 28.41
N TRP A 643 24.98 -40.05 28.69
CA TRP A 643 24.85 -41.48 28.37
C TRP A 643 23.58 -42.11 28.94
N SER A 644 23.13 -41.65 30.11
CA SER A 644 21.90 -42.14 30.73
C SER A 644 20.63 -41.81 29.91
N GLU A 645 20.69 -40.81 29.01
CA GLU A 645 19.61 -40.43 28.10
C GLU A 645 19.68 -41.15 26.73
N GLY A 646 20.74 -41.91 26.47
CA GLY A 646 20.94 -42.69 25.24
C GLY A 646 22.04 -42.19 24.30
N ILE A 647 22.42 -43.05 23.35
CA ILE A 647 23.55 -42.82 22.43
C ILE A 647 23.28 -41.64 21.48
N GLU A 648 22.06 -41.52 20.94
CA GLU A 648 21.69 -40.43 20.03
C GLU A 648 21.85 -39.03 20.65
N LYS A 649 21.55 -38.91 21.96
CA LYS A 649 21.75 -37.68 22.74
C LYS A 649 23.23 -37.36 22.91
N CYS A 650 24.06 -38.38 23.13
CA CYS A 650 25.52 -38.22 23.18
C CYS A 650 26.09 -37.75 21.84
N VAL A 651 25.62 -38.32 20.72
CA VAL A 651 26.02 -37.90 19.37
C VAL A 651 25.67 -36.44 19.13
N THR A 652 24.43 -36.04 19.46
CA THR A 652 23.97 -34.65 19.33
C THR A 652 24.80 -33.69 20.19
N PHE A 653 25.21 -34.11 21.39
CA PHE A 653 26.10 -33.35 22.25
C PHE A 653 27.50 -33.19 21.62
N CYS A 654 28.09 -34.27 21.12
CA CYS A 654 29.41 -34.24 20.48
C CYS A 654 29.45 -33.36 19.23
N GLN A 655 28.39 -33.38 18.39
CA GLN A 655 28.26 -32.53 17.21
C GLN A 655 28.30 -31.03 17.54
N LYS A 656 27.74 -30.64 18.69
CA LYS A 656 27.58 -29.24 19.10
C LYS A 656 28.71 -28.73 20.00
N TYR A 657 29.61 -29.60 20.41
CA TYR A 657 30.75 -29.23 21.25
C TYR A 657 31.77 -28.42 20.43
N GLU A 658 32.52 -27.53 21.09
CA GLU A 658 33.48 -26.63 20.43
C GLU A 658 34.54 -27.37 19.61
N ILE A 659 34.96 -28.56 20.09
CA ILE A 659 35.91 -29.45 19.40
C ILE A 659 35.26 -30.83 19.22
N PRO A 660 34.40 -31.03 18.20
CA PRO A 660 33.63 -32.26 18.04
C PRO A 660 34.50 -33.53 18.04
N GLN A 661 35.66 -33.46 17.39
CA GLN A 661 36.64 -34.56 17.32
C GLN A 661 37.02 -35.11 18.70
N LYS A 662 37.30 -34.20 19.65
CA LYS A 662 37.67 -34.55 21.04
C LYS A 662 36.48 -35.15 21.80
N ALA A 663 35.28 -34.64 21.57
CA ALA A 663 34.06 -35.17 22.18
C ALA A 663 33.71 -36.56 21.65
N PHE A 664 33.81 -36.79 20.35
CA PHE A 664 33.60 -38.10 19.74
C PHE A 664 34.64 -39.12 20.18
N SER A 665 35.93 -38.75 20.26
CA SER A 665 36.98 -39.60 20.85
C SER A 665 36.62 -40.10 22.26
N CYS A 666 36.11 -39.19 23.08
CA CYS A 666 35.67 -39.51 24.44
C CYS A 666 34.42 -40.39 24.45
N LEU A 667 33.44 -40.11 23.59
CA LEU A 667 32.23 -40.93 23.44
C LEU A 667 32.57 -42.36 23.01
N PHE A 668 33.46 -42.53 22.04
CA PHE A 668 33.85 -43.86 21.55
C PHE A 668 34.57 -44.69 22.61
N LYS A 669 35.37 -44.07 23.49
CA LYS A 669 35.95 -44.75 24.67
C LYS A 669 34.86 -45.24 25.62
N ILE A 670 33.87 -44.39 25.93
CA ILE A 670 32.73 -44.77 26.78
C ILE A 670 31.90 -45.90 26.12
N MET A 671 31.66 -45.82 24.81
CA MET A 671 30.94 -46.84 24.05
C MET A 671 31.66 -48.17 24.07
N LYS A 672 33.00 -48.17 23.90
CA LYS A 672 33.82 -49.39 24.00
C LYS A 672 33.69 -50.08 25.36
N GLU A 673 33.58 -49.30 26.43
CA GLU A 673 33.47 -49.82 27.80
C GLU A 673 32.03 -50.26 28.17
N ARG A 674 31.00 -49.72 27.51
CA ARG A 674 29.60 -49.85 27.99
C ARG A 674 28.57 -50.34 26.96
N SER A 675 28.84 -50.26 25.65
CA SER A 675 27.93 -50.79 24.62
C SER A 675 28.26 -52.25 24.32
N SER A 676 27.24 -53.12 24.33
CA SER A 676 27.36 -54.52 23.92
C SER A 676 27.62 -54.70 22.41
N ASN A 677 27.36 -53.66 21.60
CA ASN A 677 27.60 -53.62 20.15
C ASN A 677 28.41 -52.39 19.75
N ALA A 678 29.39 -52.00 20.59
CA ALA A 678 30.19 -50.80 20.40
C ALA A 678 30.72 -50.63 18.97
N ALA A 679 31.22 -51.70 18.35
CA ALA A 679 31.74 -51.66 16.99
C ALA A 679 30.68 -51.24 15.96
N LYS A 680 29.48 -51.80 16.02
CA LYS A 680 28.39 -51.50 15.08
C LYS A 680 27.86 -50.07 15.29
N ASP A 681 27.71 -49.65 16.55
CA ASP A 681 27.18 -48.33 16.89
C ASP A 681 28.19 -47.22 16.53
N ILE A 682 29.49 -47.41 16.82
CA ILE A 682 30.56 -46.48 16.42
C ILE A 682 30.60 -46.36 14.89
N THR A 683 30.47 -47.47 14.18
CA THR A 683 30.46 -47.51 12.71
C THR A 683 29.27 -46.73 12.12
N ALA A 684 28.08 -46.87 12.72
CA ALA A 684 26.90 -46.11 12.30
C ALA A 684 27.08 -44.60 12.52
N ILE A 685 27.57 -44.20 13.71
CA ILE A 685 27.84 -42.79 14.04
C ILE A 685 28.89 -42.21 13.09
N LEU A 686 29.93 -42.97 12.75
CA LEU A 686 30.97 -42.55 11.80
C LEU A 686 30.42 -42.27 10.41
N LYS A 687 29.49 -43.08 9.88
CA LYS A 687 28.86 -42.83 8.57
C LYS A 687 28.19 -41.46 8.53
N GLU A 688 27.48 -41.12 9.59
CA GLU A 688 26.67 -39.90 9.66
C GLU A 688 27.47 -38.65 10.05
N ASN A 689 28.69 -38.80 10.58
CA ASN A 689 29.47 -37.70 11.17
C ASN A 689 30.92 -37.61 10.68
N ILE A 690 31.23 -38.21 9.53
CA ILE A 690 32.63 -38.37 9.07
C ILE A 690 33.40 -37.05 8.92
N GLU A 691 32.74 -35.95 8.57
CA GLU A 691 33.39 -34.66 8.35
C GLU A 691 33.94 -34.03 9.64
N ILE A 692 33.43 -34.45 10.80
CA ILE A 692 33.70 -33.81 12.10
C ILE A 692 34.33 -34.76 13.13
N VAL A 693 34.56 -36.03 12.76
CA VAL A 693 35.13 -37.07 13.62
C VAL A 693 36.56 -37.40 13.17
N ASP A 694 37.46 -37.63 14.13
CA ASP A 694 38.75 -38.25 13.83
C ASP A 694 38.54 -39.74 13.51
N VAL A 695 38.48 -40.05 12.21
CA VAL A 695 38.26 -41.41 11.72
C VAL A 695 39.37 -42.36 12.20
N ALA A 696 40.62 -41.91 12.32
CA ALA A 696 41.71 -42.78 12.74
C ALA A 696 41.57 -43.18 14.21
N ASP A 697 41.25 -42.22 15.09
CA ASP A 697 41.02 -42.50 16.50
C ASP A 697 39.75 -43.34 16.71
N ALA A 698 38.67 -43.05 15.99
CA ALA A 698 37.43 -43.82 16.06
C ALA A 698 37.63 -45.29 15.65
N MET A 699 38.37 -45.53 14.57
CA MET A 699 38.72 -46.87 14.11
C MET A 699 39.63 -47.60 15.10
N ALA A 700 40.50 -46.88 15.82
CA ALA A 700 41.32 -47.46 16.88
C ALA A 700 40.47 -47.93 18.09
N GLN A 701 39.34 -47.27 18.38
CA GLN A 701 38.44 -47.69 19.45
C GLN A 701 37.65 -48.97 19.13
N ILE A 702 37.43 -49.28 17.85
CA ILE A 702 36.73 -50.50 17.37
C ILE A 702 37.58 -51.78 17.61
N GLY A 703 38.88 -51.66 17.85
CA GLY A 703 39.83 -52.77 17.77
C GLY A 703 39.58 -53.99 18.68
N GLY A 704 39.58 -55.18 18.04
CA GLY A 704 39.88 -56.50 18.63
C GLY A 704 38.91 -57.63 18.23
N GLU A 705 37.60 -57.39 18.37
CA GLU A 705 36.58 -58.46 18.40
C GLU A 705 35.55 -58.40 17.25
N THR A 706 35.65 -57.41 16.35
CA THR A 706 34.72 -57.24 15.21
C THR A 706 35.18 -58.02 13.98
N ASP A 707 34.25 -58.66 13.26
CA ASP A 707 34.56 -59.39 12.03
C ASP A 707 35.20 -58.47 10.99
N LEU A 708 36.33 -58.91 10.41
CA LEU A 708 37.10 -58.17 9.43
C LEU A 708 36.24 -57.78 8.21
N ASN A 709 35.27 -58.62 7.84
CA ASN A 709 34.38 -58.37 6.71
C ASN A 709 33.47 -57.16 6.93
N ASP A 710 32.93 -56.99 8.14
CA ASP A 710 32.07 -55.86 8.49
C ASP A 710 32.84 -54.52 8.40
N VAL A 711 34.11 -54.54 8.81
CA VAL A 711 35.01 -53.38 8.74
C VAL A 711 35.38 -53.05 7.29
N ILE A 712 35.65 -54.06 6.45
CA ILE A 712 35.99 -53.88 5.02
C ILE A 712 34.80 -53.31 4.25
N GLU A 713 33.59 -53.84 4.45
CA GLU A 713 32.38 -53.37 3.77
C GLU A 713 32.04 -51.92 4.16
N PHE A 714 32.25 -51.57 5.43
CA PHE A 714 32.14 -50.21 5.91
C PHE A 714 33.13 -49.25 5.23
N VAL A 715 34.43 -49.58 5.23
CA VAL A 715 35.47 -48.72 4.63
C VAL A 715 35.22 -48.53 3.13
N ALA A 716 34.76 -49.58 2.43
CA ALA A 716 34.40 -49.50 1.01
C ALA A 716 33.21 -48.57 0.76
N SER A 717 32.16 -48.64 1.59
CA SER A 717 31.01 -47.73 1.54
C SER A 717 31.43 -46.28 1.80
N LEU A 718 32.24 -46.07 2.85
CA LEU A 718 32.70 -44.76 3.28
C LEU A 718 33.53 -44.06 2.20
N TYR A 719 34.44 -44.79 1.56
CA TYR A 719 35.26 -44.29 0.46
C TYR A 719 34.40 -43.87 -0.75
N LYS A 720 33.36 -44.65 -1.06
CA LYS A 720 32.40 -44.34 -2.13
C LYS A 720 31.61 -43.07 -1.84
N ASP A 721 31.15 -42.90 -0.60
CA ASP A 721 30.35 -41.74 -0.19
C ASP A 721 31.19 -40.45 -0.18
N ILE A 722 32.40 -40.47 0.41
CA ILE A 722 33.35 -39.34 0.37
C ILE A 722 33.68 -38.94 -1.08
N THR A 723 33.91 -39.92 -1.96
CA THR A 723 34.24 -39.65 -3.37
C THR A 723 33.06 -39.02 -4.12
N THR A 724 31.84 -39.44 -3.80
CA THR A 724 30.60 -38.91 -4.41
C THR A 724 30.32 -37.49 -3.95
N GLU A 725 30.49 -37.20 -2.66
CA GLU A 725 30.30 -35.87 -2.10
C GLU A 725 31.35 -34.88 -2.61
N ARG A 726 32.63 -35.28 -2.63
CA ARG A 726 33.71 -34.46 -3.20
C ARG A 726 33.41 -34.05 -4.63
N ARG A 727 32.97 -35.00 -5.46
CA ARG A 727 32.58 -34.73 -6.86
C ARG A 727 31.41 -33.74 -6.95
N SER A 728 30.46 -33.82 -6.01
CA SER A 728 29.29 -32.93 -5.96
C SER A 728 29.68 -31.50 -5.55
N LYS A 729 30.57 -31.36 -4.56
CA LYS A 729 31.14 -30.06 -4.14
C LYS A 729 31.99 -29.43 -5.26
N GLU A 730 32.81 -30.22 -5.97
CA GLU A 730 33.59 -29.77 -7.13
C GLU A 730 32.68 -29.24 -8.25
N ILE A 731 31.56 -29.94 -8.54
CA ILE A 731 30.56 -29.48 -9.51
C ILE A 731 29.90 -28.16 -9.07
N ALA A 732 29.50 -28.04 -7.81
CA ALA A 732 28.88 -26.83 -7.28
C ALA A 732 29.83 -25.62 -7.31
N ALA A 733 31.11 -25.82 -6.95
CA ALA A 733 32.14 -24.80 -7.03
C ALA A 733 32.36 -24.33 -8.48
N ALA A 734 32.40 -25.27 -9.43
CA ALA A 734 32.50 -24.94 -10.86
C ALA A 734 31.31 -24.10 -11.35
N PHE A 735 30.08 -24.39 -10.90
CA PHE A 735 28.91 -23.57 -11.21
C PHE A 735 28.97 -22.17 -10.61
N ALA A 736 29.46 -22.02 -9.37
CA ALA A 736 29.62 -20.72 -8.72
C ALA A 736 30.69 -19.86 -9.44
N GLU A 737 31.81 -20.47 -9.82
CA GLU A 737 32.86 -19.80 -10.59
C GLU A 737 32.35 -19.36 -11.97
N ASN A 738 31.54 -20.19 -12.63
CA ASN A 738 30.93 -19.85 -13.91
C ASN A 738 29.97 -18.65 -13.80
N ARG A 739 29.15 -18.58 -12.73
CA ARG A 739 28.29 -17.42 -12.47
C ARG A 739 29.08 -16.14 -12.21
N ALA A 740 30.20 -16.23 -11.49
CA ALA A 740 31.07 -15.09 -11.27
C ALA A 740 31.67 -14.58 -12.60
N LYS A 741 32.13 -15.50 -13.46
CA LYS A 741 32.63 -15.18 -14.81
C LYS A 741 31.57 -14.55 -15.71
N GLU A 742 30.33 -15.03 -15.66
CA GLU A 742 29.21 -14.44 -16.42
C GLU A 742 28.90 -13.00 -15.96
N SER A 743 28.92 -12.77 -14.64
CA SER A 743 28.76 -11.42 -14.06
C SER A 743 29.88 -10.47 -14.49
N ASP A 744 31.13 -10.92 -14.45
CA ASP A 744 32.28 -10.15 -14.93
C ASP A 744 32.19 -9.87 -16.43
N TYR A 745 31.73 -10.84 -17.23
CA TYR A 745 31.50 -10.65 -18.67
C TYR A 745 30.45 -9.57 -18.94
N GLN A 746 29.31 -9.59 -18.23
CA GLN A 746 28.30 -8.53 -18.36
C GLN A 746 28.83 -7.15 -17.95
N ARG A 747 29.67 -7.07 -16.91
CA ARG A 747 30.33 -5.82 -16.53
C ARG A 747 31.25 -5.30 -17.65
N VAL A 748 32.09 -6.16 -18.23
CA VAL A 748 32.98 -5.78 -19.33
C VAL A 748 32.21 -5.35 -20.58
N VAL A 749 31.08 -6.00 -20.90
CA VAL A 749 30.19 -5.58 -21.99
C VAL A 749 29.62 -4.18 -21.75
N LEU A 750 29.22 -3.86 -20.51
CA LEU A 750 28.74 -2.52 -20.14
C LEU A 750 29.86 -1.47 -20.16
N GLU A 751 31.08 -1.84 -19.75
CA GLU A 751 32.26 -0.96 -19.73
C GLU A 751 32.85 -0.70 -21.13
N SER A 752 32.69 -1.62 -22.07
CA SER A 752 33.23 -1.52 -23.45
C SER A 752 32.31 -0.80 -24.43
N GLY A 753 31.20 -0.21 -23.97
CA GLY A 753 30.29 0.57 -24.79
C GLY A 753 30.94 1.83 -25.37
N HIS A 754 31.19 1.84 -26.69
CA HIS A 754 31.62 3.04 -27.40
C HIS A 754 30.49 4.09 -27.44
N VAL A 755 30.76 5.30 -26.96
CA VAL A 755 29.85 6.45 -27.09
C VAL A 755 30.47 7.42 -28.10
N SER A 756 29.76 7.66 -29.21
CA SER A 756 30.12 8.73 -30.15
C SER A 756 29.50 10.03 -29.65
N LEU A 757 30.33 11.00 -29.28
CA LEU A 757 29.88 12.32 -28.84
C LEU A 757 29.61 13.21 -30.06
N GLY A 758 28.34 13.52 -30.31
CA GLY A 758 27.91 14.53 -31.28
C GLY A 758 28.01 15.94 -30.72
N GLY A 759 28.16 16.96 -31.58
CA GLY A 759 28.30 18.36 -31.17
C GLY A 759 27.05 18.98 -30.52
N ASP A 760 25.93 18.26 -30.55
CA ASP A 760 24.63 18.58 -29.98
C ASP A 760 24.41 17.99 -28.57
N GLN A 761 25.29 17.11 -28.10
CA GLN A 761 25.12 16.46 -26.80
C GLN A 761 25.50 17.39 -25.65
N VAL A 762 24.61 17.49 -24.65
CA VAL A 762 24.74 18.37 -23.48
C VAL A 762 24.89 17.58 -22.18
N CYS A 763 25.65 18.14 -21.25
CA CYS A 763 25.85 17.58 -19.91
C CYS A 763 24.55 17.66 -19.10
N ALA A 764 24.04 16.53 -18.63
CA ALA A 764 22.81 16.48 -17.82
C ALA A 764 22.92 17.27 -16.50
N GLY A 765 24.13 17.45 -15.95
CA GLY A 765 24.33 18.23 -14.72
C GLY A 765 24.38 19.76 -14.89
N CYS A 766 24.79 20.28 -16.05
CA CYS A 766 24.99 21.73 -16.22
C CYS A 766 24.37 22.33 -17.49
N GLY A 767 23.77 21.50 -18.35
CA GLY A 767 23.11 21.91 -19.59
C GLY A 767 24.05 22.40 -20.70
N LYS A 768 25.37 22.41 -20.50
CA LYS A 768 26.35 22.86 -21.51
C LYS A 768 26.79 21.71 -22.42
N THR A 769 27.17 22.03 -23.66
CA THR A 769 27.67 21.05 -24.63
C THR A 769 28.90 20.30 -24.12
N LEU A 770 28.96 19.01 -24.45
CA LEU A 770 30.03 18.10 -24.03
C LEU A 770 31.23 18.26 -24.97
N GLY A 771 32.23 19.02 -24.52
CA GLY A 771 33.50 19.17 -25.23
C GLY A 771 34.34 17.89 -25.22
N CYS A 772 35.15 17.71 -26.26
CA CYS A 772 35.74 16.44 -26.68
C CYS A 772 36.79 15.78 -25.75
N GLN A 773 36.91 16.14 -24.46
CA GLN A 773 38.02 15.59 -23.68
C GLN A 773 37.71 14.78 -22.43
N TYR A 774 36.63 14.96 -21.67
CA TYR A 774 36.31 14.01 -20.57
C TYR A 774 34.81 14.02 -20.23
N VAL A 775 34.11 12.96 -20.63
CA VAL A 775 32.66 12.76 -20.40
C VAL A 775 32.44 11.47 -19.64
N VAL A 776 31.56 11.48 -18.65
CA VAL A 776 31.16 10.31 -17.87
C VAL A 776 29.74 9.92 -18.27
N ARG A 777 29.54 8.65 -18.61
CA ARG A 777 28.22 8.07 -18.86
C ARG A 777 27.75 7.32 -17.63
N THR A 778 26.59 7.70 -17.10
CA THR A 778 25.95 6.97 -15.99
C THR A 778 25.26 5.71 -16.51
N PRO A 779 24.94 4.72 -15.65
CA PRO A 779 24.30 3.46 -16.07
C PRO A 779 22.96 3.64 -16.82
N ASN A 780 22.23 4.72 -16.53
CA ASN A 780 21.00 5.10 -17.25
C ASN A 780 21.26 5.79 -18.61
N GLY A 781 22.52 5.89 -19.03
CA GLY A 781 22.91 6.40 -20.34
C GLY A 781 23.11 7.91 -20.44
N LEU A 782 22.88 8.67 -19.37
CA LEU A 782 23.10 10.13 -19.36
C LEU A 782 24.59 10.48 -19.37
N LEU A 783 24.91 11.62 -19.96
CA LEU A 783 26.28 12.08 -20.14
C LEU A 783 26.53 13.34 -19.30
N TYR A 784 27.65 13.35 -18.57
CA TYR A 784 28.08 14.44 -17.71
C TYR A 784 29.50 14.87 -18.06
N HIS A 785 29.84 16.14 -17.90
CA HIS A 785 31.24 16.51 -17.76
C HIS A 785 31.79 15.81 -16.52
N TYR A 786 33.02 15.29 -16.61
CA TYR A 786 33.68 14.59 -15.49
C TYR A 786 33.57 15.36 -14.17
N LYS A 787 33.77 16.69 -14.21
CA LYS A 787 33.69 17.57 -13.03
C LYS A 787 32.28 17.71 -12.45
N CYS A 788 31.23 17.63 -13.27
CA CYS A 788 29.85 17.80 -12.81
C CYS A 788 29.37 16.60 -11.98
N LEU A 789 29.92 15.41 -12.20
CA LEU A 789 29.55 14.22 -11.43
C LEU A 789 30.38 14.10 -10.14
N THR A 790 31.65 14.53 -10.13
CA THR A 790 32.49 14.51 -8.91
C THR A 790 32.07 15.49 -7.82
N ILE A 791 31.19 16.46 -8.12
CA ILE A 791 30.64 17.40 -7.13
C ILE A 791 29.38 16.82 -6.44
N GLN A 792 28.85 15.69 -6.92
CA GLN A 792 27.67 15.01 -6.37
C GLN A 792 27.98 13.72 -5.60
N LYS A 793 29.25 13.49 -5.21
CA LYS A 793 29.64 12.40 -4.30
C LYS A 793 29.97 12.90 -2.92
#